data_AF-A0A8S9WPN5-F1
#
_entry.id   AF-A0A8S9WPN5-F1
#
_cell.length_a   1.000
_cell.length_b   1.000
_cell.length_c   1.000
_cell.angle_alpha   90.00
_cell.angle_beta   90.00
_cell.angle_gamma   90.00
#
_symmetry.space_group_name_H-M   'P 1'
#
loop_
_entity.id
_entity.type
_entity.pdbx_description
1 polymer ?
#
loop_
_entity_poly.entity_id
_entity_poly.type
_entity_poly.pdbx_seq_one_letter_code
_entity_poly.pdbx_strand_id
1 'polypeptide(L)'
;MDCSEPESSPIWNARNGDSADITYLSLKNFVWRYRGEGNANLVIALPREKIILRMQKCDYNAVLDPNTVQEWEIKLKKSVVFYKKVMVPLLGTEFILPPDLARISEDEIRDIDRLLLKFRPTFRLSKGLRLGLVTVQPDYTLLPPRVFLNHNASYLPQNNEEFSTFCVEIKPKQGWVPLGDRQHPKCTFCLKQYLKLQKKRASTKSKYCPLDLFSGIRPRMRQALESLLETPQNNLKIFHNGNVLYGEESSAGSNEVLEMFFGVEDQANKRNVVDRWCHLVLDALTREFDSVEPPVICTDNVDKILIPPASSVGSIQQNADHPCDWSSSPLPPKCILQRVLSVQKLQTSDFKSVYSQFKEQSELRENYSYVDDLFCLNNHLDDVQRYLLSATAKDCSVFIAFQRTKNAFNENSSAHIRDVEGVCYQLNIGISDIDPKPLSCIGKHHKRGEELIAAVPFSSVNLSPVLCDGSFVDMWRFGTCLLCWFSIALVTGRSWNSPKRFLTAPAAPVFNSQSATFTYIRLIDDGGSEKELDASDLSFKVDFGKPIGTPVTVACGQGKICVNWMQQNAISAQLVFEGTSSDLWQPAQANSWNVAVVGPSHSYEFSHKGEQLFGGPIEDIFPSNQDIKENAPYTTSEGGHYHKNTADAVVERIWYTSGGRAIRVSEETPLFIDSNNERLVLSVKNELPYPTSDPTVTSRIKILAEENVKKAWMAMNVNLRKTSPPEVSIRKPMISTWVALKRDITQQKVIDFAKTIKSKQLDIGIIGVDDGWETCYGSQIFDRTKFPDPKAMVDELHQMGHTVTLWVHPFVNLECEAHDRLKDYLVKYEDGTVLTTTWWNGQGGMINFLNDSAVAFYTTRLKKLQEDYDLDGFKFDAGEVSYIYGVNQNFTLKYPNLWTRSYVEMAAQFGPLGEVRVGAGTPDANIRQRLQDLNSVWPIEGHGLGAVIPAMLGLTVAGYGATIPDMIGGNAYSEQVGKELYIRWMQLNTFLPVMQFSILPWSFDDETLRLTQKSIALHEEYSPYMMDLFYDTGLLPVVSPLWMIEPNTEEALTCNDEFLVGDQILVAPVVKQGQNTRDIYFPAGVWKDMETGTVYEGPKTVKDFPAPLTKLPWFVRQRFQTIL
;
A
#
# COMPACT_ATOMS: atom_id res chain seq x y z
N MET A 1 0.13 -62.08 -13.82
CA MET A 1 -1.32 -62.30 -13.94
C MET A 1 -1.69 -61.90 -15.36
N ASP A 2 -2.51 -62.69 -16.03
CA ASP A 2 -2.66 -62.63 -17.48
C ASP A 2 -3.45 -61.42 -17.98
N CYS A 3 -3.13 -61.02 -19.22
CA CYS A 3 -3.86 -60.01 -19.98
C CYS A 3 -4.75 -60.71 -21.01
N SER A 4 -5.97 -61.09 -20.62
CA SER A 4 -6.95 -61.70 -21.52
C SER A 4 -8.37 -61.18 -21.26
N GLU A 5 -8.99 -60.69 -22.33
CA GLU A 5 -10.35 -60.12 -22.44
C GLU A 5 -10.60 -58.75 -21.75
N PRO A 6 -11.35 -57.83 -22.41
CA PRO A 6 -11.48 -56.44 -21.98
C PRO A 6 -12.70 -56.23 -21.07
N GLU A 7 -12.65 -56.68 -19.82
CA GLU A 7 -13.60 -56.19 -18.82
C GLU A 7 -13.43 -54.69 -18.59
N SER A 8 -14.54 -53.97 -18.42
CA SER A 8 -14.57 -52.50 -18.43
C SER A 8 -13.74 -51.88 -17.30
N SER A 9 -12.77 -51.04 -17.65
CA SER A 9 -11.87 -50.36 -16.69
C SER A 9 -12.64 -49.70 -15.53
N PRO A 10 -12.41 -50.12 -14.26
CA PRO A 10 -13.14 -49.59 -13.11
C PRO A 10 -12.95 -48.09 -12.82
N ILE A 11 -12.02 -47.42 -13.52
CA ILE A 11 -11.60 -46.04 -13.25
C ILE A 11 -12.58 -45.00 -13.87
N TRP A 12 -13.45 -45.40 -14.81
CA TRP A 12 -14.29 -44.47 -15.59
C TRP A 12 -15.80 -44.63 -15.39
N ASN A 13 -16.26 -45.03 -14.19
CA ASN A 13 -17.70 -45.04 -13.85
C ASN A 13 -18.26 -43.66 -13.41
N ALA A 14 -17.74 -42.58 -14.01
CA ALA A 14 -18.13 -41.19 -13.76
C ALA A 14 -19.49 -40.79 -14.40
N ARG A 15 -20.48 -41.70 -14.38
CA ARG A 15 -21.88 -41.44 -14.77
C ARG A 15 -22.84 -41.38 -13.57
N ASN A 16 -22.45 -41.94 -12.43
CA ASN A 16 -23.10 -41.72 -11.15
C ASN A 16 -22.15 -40.87 -10.30
N GLY A 17 -22.64 -39.73 -9.78
CA GLY A 17 -21.82 -38.80 -9.01
C GLY A 17 -21.94 -39.05 -7.51
N ASP A 18 -20.92 -39.67 -6.91
CA ASP A 18 -20.69 -39.72 -5.46
C ASP A 18 -19.17 -39.59 -5.20
N SER A 19 -18.67 -38.96 -4.13
CA SER A 19 -19.18 -37.85 -3.29
C SER A 19 -18.04 -37.36 -2.37
N ALA A 20 -16.91 -36.88 -2.93
CA ALA A 20 -15.76 -36.40 -2.16
C ALA A 20 -15.00 -35.26 -2.89
N ASP A 21 -14.30 -34.44 -2.11
CA ASP A 21 -13.24 -33.51 -2.53
C ASP A 21 -13.56 -32.45 -3.61
N ILE A 22 -14.81 -32.00 -3.73
CA ILE A 22 -15.14 -30.70 -4.36
C ILE A 22 -15.93 -29.83 -3.37
N THR A 23 -15.28 -28.81 -2.82
CA THR A 23 -15.88 -27.89 -1.85
C THR A 23 -16.70 -26.80 -2.56
N TYR A 24 -17.94 -26.54 -2.14
CA TYR A 24 -18.68 -25.38 -2.62
C TYR A 24 -18.22 -24.12 -1.87
N LEU A 25 -17.87 -23.07 -2.61
CA LEU A 25 -17.30 -21.83 -2.08
C LEU A 25 -18.07 -20.63 -2.66
N SER A 26 -18.58 -19.75 -1.80
CA SER A 26 -19.03 -18.41 -2.21
C SER A 26 -18.00 -17.39 -1.75
N LEU A 27 -17.52 -16.56 -2.67
CA LEU A 27 -16.51 -15.53 -2.37
C LEU A 27 -17.10 -14.26 -1.75
N LYS A 28 -18.41 -14.24 -1.51
CA LYS A 28 -19.11 -13.15 -0.81
C LYS A 28 -18.77 -13.07 0.69
N ASN A 29 -18.26 -14.17 1.27
CA ASN A 29 -17.92 -14.29 2.68
C ASN A 29 -16.42 -14.10 2.98
N PHE A 30 -15.59 -13.77 1.97
CA PHE A 30 -14.14 -13.76 2.08
C PHE A 30 -13.53 -12.43 1.62
N VAL A 31 -12.51 -11.97 2.35
CA VAL A 31 -11.67 -10.84 1.92
C VAL A 31 -10.69 -11.36 0.87
N TRP A 32 -10.93 -11.04 -0.39
CA TRP A 32 -10.10 -11.52 -1.50
C TRP A 32 -9.42 -10.39 -2.27
N ARG A 33 -8.17 -10.62 -2.72
CA ARG A 33 -7.35 -9.65 -3.46
C ARG A 33 -6.90 -10.22 -4.80
N TYR A 34 -6.93 -9.42 -5.86
CA TYR A 34 -6.35 -9.78 -7.15
C TYR A 34 -4.83 -9.96 -7.02
N ARG A 35 -4.29 -11.05 -7.58
CA ARG A 35 -2.86 -11.38 -7.44
C ARG A 35 -2.08 -11.38 -8.76
N GLY A 36 -2.77 -11.39 -9.89
CA GLY A 36 -2.18 -11.38 -11.23
C GLY A 36 -2.75 -12.48 -12.14
N GLU A 37 -2.34 -12.48 -13.41
CA GLU A 37 -2.80 -13.46 -14.38
C GLU A 37 -1.74 -13.90 -15.39
N GLY A 38 -1.78 -15.19 -15.74
CA GLY A 38 -1.03 -15.76 -16.86
C GLY A 38 -1.81 -15.69 -18.17
N ASN A 39 -1.38 -16.49 -19.15
CA ASN A 39 -2.15 -16.67 -20.39
C ASN A 39 -3.37 -17.60 -20.21
N ALA A 40 -3.31 -18.53 -19.26
CA ALA A 40 -4.30 -19.59 -19.07
C ALA A 40 -5.09 -19.49 -17.75
N ASN A 41 -4.48 -18.96 -16.68
CA ASN A 41 -5.09 -18.87 -15.35
C ASN A 41 -5.07 -17.41 -14.87
N LEU A 42 -6.05 -17.05 -14.05
CA LEU A 42 -6.06 -15.88 -13.18
C LEU A 42 -5.84 -16.33 -11.72
N VAL A 43 -5.23 -15.50 -10.88
CA VAL A 43 -5.00 -15.82 -9.46
C VAL A 43 -5.62 -14.75 -8.55
N ILE A 44 -6.36 -15.22 -7.55
CA ILE A 44 -6.90 -14.42 -6.44
C ILE A 44 -6.33 -14.99 -5.15
N ALA A 45 -6.01 -14.13 -4.18
CA ALA A 45 -5.57 -14.52 -2.84
C ALA A 45 -6.66 -14.24 -1.81
N LEU A 46 -6.74 -15.09 -0.79
CA LEU A 46 -7.58 -14.95 0.40
C LEU A 46 -6.59 -14.82 1.59
N PRO A 47 -6.21 -13.58 1.99
CA PRO A 47 -5.04 -13.38 2.84
C PRO A 47 -5.22 -13.87 4.28
N ARG A 48 -6.43 -13.77 4.85
CA ARG A 48 -6.74 -14.22 6.21
C ARG A 48 -6.59 -15.75 6.32
N GLU A 49 -7.06 -16.46 5.31
CA GLU A 49 -7.03 -17.91 5.16
C GLU A 49 -5.67 -18.45 4.68
N LYS A 50 -4.77 -17.55 4.24
CA LYS A 50 -3.43 -17.87 3.69
C LYS A 50 -3.46 -18.82 2.48
N ILE A 51 -4.49 -18.71 1.64
CA ILE A 51 -4.69 -19.51 0.42
C ILE A 51 -4.85 -18.64 -0.83
N ILE A 52 -4.66 -19.25 -2.01
CA ILE A 52 -4.96 -18.68 -3.32
C ILE A 52 -5.94 -19.58 -4.09
N LEU A 53 -6.73 -18.94 -4.94
CA LEU A 53 -7.58 -19.58 -5.94
C LEU A 53 -6.96 -19.34 -7.32
N ARG A 54 -6.70 -20.42 -8.06
CA ARG A 54 -6.33 -20.34 -9.48
C ARG A 54 -7.54 -20.69 -10.34
N MET A 55 -7.97 -19.72 -11.13
CA MET A 55 -9.22 -19.74 -11.90
C MET A 55 -8.87 -19.83 -13.40
N GLN A 56 -9.46 -20.76 -14.14
CA GLN A 56 -9.04 -21.02 -15.52
C GLN A 56 -9.77 -20.10 -16.52
N LYS A 57 -9.01 -19.43 -17.38
CA LYS A 57 -9.52 -18.45 -18.36
C LYS A 57 -9.84 -19.08 -19.70
N CYS A 58 -10.99 -18.70 -20.25
CA CYS A 58 -11.47 -19.10 -21.57
C CYS A 58 -11.61 -17.87 -22.50
N ASP A 59 -11.82 -18.11 -23.79
CA ASP A 59 -12.12 -17.02 -24.73
C ASP A 59 -13.55 -16.51 -24.49
N TYR A 60 -13.79 -15.21 -24.59
CA TYR A 60 -15.16 -14.67 -24.50
C TYR A 60 -16.04 -15.19 -25.65
N ASN A 61 -15.44 -15.48 -26.80
CA ASN A 61 -16.14 -16.03 -27.97
C ASN A 61 -16.24 -17.56 -27.97
N ALA A 62 -15.76 -18.24 -26.92
CA ALA A 62 -15.89 -19.69 -26.81
C ALA A 62 -17.36 -20.08 -26.61
N VAL A 63 -17.82 -21.04 -27.42
CA VAL A 63 -19.06 -21.76 -27.14
C VAL A 63 -18.83 -22.60 -25.88
N LEU A 64 -19.73 -22.49 -24.91
CA LEU A 64 -19.71 -23.29 -23.66
C LEU A 64 -20.96 -24.15 -23.62
N ASP A 65 -21.01 -25.16 -24.49
CA ASP A 65 -21.98 -26.24 -24.37
C ASP A 65 -21.57 -27.21 -23.22
N PRO A 66 -22.48 -28.07 -22.72
CA PRO A 66 -22.18 -28.95 -21.60
C PRO A 66 -20.97 -29.88 -21.82
N ASN A 67 -20.69 -30.34 -23.04
CA ASN A 67 -19.54 -31.20 -23.31
C ASN A 67 -18.24 -30.40 -23.22
N THR A 68 -18.20 -29.21 -23.83
CA THR A 68 -17.04 -28.30 -23.70
C THR A 68 -16.76 -27.95 -22.23
N VAL A 69 -17.79 -27.67 -21.42
CA VAL A 69 -17.59 -27.43 -19.97
C VAL A 69 -17.05 -28.68 -19.26
N GLN A 70 -17.58 -29.87 -19.58
CA GLN A 70 -17.13 -31.14 -19.02
C GLN A 70 -15.67 -31.47 -19.37
N GLU A 71 -15.23 -31.22 -20.60
CA GLU A 71 -13.82 -31.37 -21.02
C GLU A 71 -12.87 -30.48 -20.21
N TRP A 72 -13.25 -29.23 -19.96
CA TRP A 72 -12.45 -28.29 -19.16
C TRP A 72 -12.38 -28.71 -17.69
N GLU A 73 -13.46 -29.26 -17.12
CA GLU A 73 -13.43 -29.86 -15.78
C GLU A 73 -12.54 -31.11 -15.72
N ILE A 74 -12.63 -32.01 -16.70
CA ILE A 74 -11.77 -33.20 -16.79
C ILE A 74 -10.30 -32.79 -16.84
N LYS A 75 -9.96 -31.79 -17.65
CA LYS A 75 -8.62 -31.21 -17.74
C LYS A 75 -8.14 -30.60 -16.42
N LEU A 76 -8.99 -29.89 -15.67
CA LEU A 76 -8.61 -29.34 -14.37
C LEU A 76 -8.39 -30.47 -13.33
N LYS A 77 -9.28 -31.46 -13.30
CA LYS A 77 -9.15 -32.68 -12.48
C LYS A 77 -7.84 -33.43 -12.81
N LYS A 78 -7.49 -33.60 -14.10
CA LYS A 78 -6.20 -34.17 -14.52
C LYS A 78 -4.98 -33.37 -14.04
N SER A 79 -5.06 -32.02 -13.96
CA SER A 79 -3.99 -31.24 -13.32
C SER A 79 -3.84 -31.57 -11.84
N VAL A 80 -4.94 -31.63 -11.08
CA VAL A 80 -4.91 -32.00 -9.64
C VAL A 80 -4.31 -33.39 -9.42
N VAL A 81 -4.69 -34.38 -10.23
CA VAL A 81 -4.10 -35.73 -10.15
C VAL A 81 -2.62 -35.72 -10.53
N PHE A 82 -2.21 -34.96 -11.55
CA PHE A 82 -0.80 -34.79 -11.94
C PHE A 82 0.05 -34.19 -10.80
N TYR A 83 -0.45 -33.20 -10.06
CA TYR A 83 0.20 -32.73 -8.82
C TYR A 83 0.27 -33.87 -7.77
N LYS A 84 -0.88 -34.47 -7.41
CA LYS A 84 -1.01 -35.46 -6.32
C LYS A 84 -0.26 -36.79 -6.59
N LYS A 85 -0.04 -37.17 -7.86
CA LYS A 85 0.48 -38.50 -8.26
C LYS A 85 1.75 -38.50 -9.11
N VAL A 86 2.18 -37.35 -9.67
CA VAL A 86 3.43 -37.26 -10.47
C VAL A 86 4.41 -36.26 -9.86
N MET A 87 3.98 -35.01 -9.65
CA MET A 87 4.90 -33.95 -9.23
C MET A 87 5.31 -34.07 -7.75
N VAL A 88 4.40 -34.44 -6.83
CA VAL A 88 4.76 -34.71 -5.43
C VAL A 88 5.79 -35.84 -5.29
N PRO A 89 5.63 -37.03 -5.93
CA PRO A 89 6.69 -38.05 -5.96
C PRO A 89 8.04 -37.55 -6.48
N LEU A 90 8.06 -36.78 -7.56
CA LEU A 90 9.30 -36.33 -8.20
C LEU A 90 10.02 -35.20 -7.44
N LEU A 91 9.29 -34.30 -6.77
CA LEU A 91 9.84 -33.09 -6.14
C LEU A 91 9.72 -33.05 -4.62
N GLY A 92 8.92 -33.93 -4.00
CA GLY A 92 8.77 -34.05 -2.54
C GLY A 92 7.60 -33.25 -1.94
N THR A 93 7.01 -33.79 -0.88
CA THR A 93 5.89 -33.18 -0.12
C THR A 93 6.27 -31.90 0.62
N GLU A 94 7.55 -31.74 0.98
CA GLU A 94 8.09 -30.54 1.65
C GLU A 94 7.88 -29.26 0.84
N PHE A 95 7.89 -29.39 -0.50
CA PHE A 95 7.90 -28.28 -1.44
C PHE A 95 6.62 -28.19 -2.28
N ILE A 96 5.74 -29.20 -2.23
CA ILE A 96 4.47 -29.22 -2.95
C ILE A 96 3.37 -29.73 -2.02
N LEU A 97 2.55 -28.79 -1.56
CA LEU A 97 1.18 -29.07 -1.14
C LEU A 97 0.30 -29.12 -2.39
N PRO A 98 -0.38 -30.24 -2.70
CA PRO A 98 -1.24 -30.33 -3.87
C PRO A 98 -2.47 -29.41 -3.81
N PRO A 99 -3.00 -28.98 -4.97
CA PRO A 99 -4.29 -28.30 -5.01
C PRO A 99 -5.46 -29.21 -4.63
N ASP A 100 -6.49 -28.60 -4.08
CA ASP A 100 -7.85 -29.16 -4.00
C ASP A 100 -8.79 -28.43 -4.95
N LEU A 101 -10.00 -28.97 -5.13
CA LEU A 101 -11.02 -28.42 -6.01
C LEU A 101 -12.10 -27.69 -5.21
N ALA A 102 -12.46 -26.51 -5.69
CA ALA A 102 -13.65 -25.79 -5.23
C ALA A 102 -14.55 -25.41 -6.39
N ARG A 103 -15.85 -25.30 -6.15
CA ARG A 103 -16.84 -24.78 -7.11
C ARG A 103 -17.46 -23.48 -6.58
N ILE A 104 -17.34 -22.43 -7.38
CA ILE A 104 -17.98 -21.13 -7.20
C ILE A 104 -19.15 -21.04 -8.20
N SER A 105 -20.20 -20.27 -7.89
CA SER A 105 -21.34 -20.09 -8.79
C SER A 105 -20.95 -19.31 -10.06
N GLU A 106 -21.56 -19.64 -11.20
CA GLU A 106 -21.19 -19.02 -12.49
C GLU A 106 -21.52 -17.53 -12.57
N ASP A 107 -22.47 -17.05 -11.75
CA ASP A 107 -22.76 -15.63 -11.60
C ASP A 107 -21.66 -14.94 -10.78
N GLU A 108 -21.22 -15.49 -9.64
CA GLU A 108 -20.07 -14.94 -8.90
C GLU A 108 -18.79 -14.93 -9.72
N ILE A 109 -18.55 -15.96 -10.54
CA ILE A 109 -17.43 -15.97 -11.50
C ILE A 109 -17.53 -14.80 -12.49
N ARG A 110 -18.73 -14.48 -12.98
CA ARG A 110 -18.97 -13.37 -13.91
C ARG A 110 -18.75 -12.00 -13.25
N ASP A 111 -19.15 -11.86 -11.99
CA ASP A 111 -18.88 -10.65 -11.20
C ASP A 111 -17.40 -10.45 -10.95
N ILE A 112 -16.70 -11.52 -10.56
CA ILE A 112 -15.26 -11.50 -10.32
C ILE A 112 -14.54 -11.10 -11.61
N ASP A 113 -14.91 -11.67 -12.76
CA ASP A 113 -14.30 -11.27 -14.04
C ASP A 113 -14.54 -9.78 -14.34
N ARG A 114 -15.79 -9.29 -14.19
CA ARG A 114 -16.16 -7.88 -14.41
C ARG A 114 -15.44 -6.91 -13.45
N LEU A 115 -15.44 -7.21 -12.15
CA LEU A 115 -14.77 -6.42 -11.11
C LEU A 115 -13.25 -6.33 -11.35
N LEU A 116 -12.66 -7.39 -11.92
CA LEU A 116 -11.24 -7.46 -12.22
C LEU A 116 -10.83 -6.74 -13.52
N LEU A 117 -11.73 -6.48 -14.47
CA LEU A 117 -11.39 -5.85 -15.77
C LEU A 117 -10.53 -4.58 -15.62
N LYS A 118 -10.80 -3.74 -14.61
CA LYS A 118 -10.06 -2.50 -14.33
C LYS A 118 -8.66 -2.69 -13.72
N PHE A 119 -8.37 -3.87 -13.17
CA PHE A 119 -7.07 -4.22 -12.56
C PHE A 119 -6.22 -5.13 -13.46
N ARG A 120 -6.80 -5.65 -14.54
CA ARG A 120 -6.20 -6.64 -15.43
C ARG A 120 -5.47 -5.95 -16.59
N PRO A 121 -4.22 -6.33 -16.92
CA PRO A 121 -3.47 -5.65 -17.99
C PRO A 121 -4.20 -5.71 -19.33
N THR A 122 -4.26 -4.60 -20.06
CA THR A 122 -5.06 -4.46 -21.30
C THR A 122 -4.79 -5.57 -22.32
N PHE A 123 -3.53 -5.98 -22.48
CA PHE A 123 -3.11 -7.08 -23.36
C PHE A 123 -3.51 -8.50 -22.89
N ARG A 124 -4.19 -8.63 -21.74
CA ARG A 124 -4.73 -9.88 -21.20
C ARG A 124 -6.25 -10.00 -21.30
N LEU A 125 -6.95 -8.92 -21.65
CA LEU A 125 -8.42 -8.82 -21.69
C LEU A 125 -9.07 -9.59 -22.85
N SER A 126 -8.33 -10.34 -23.66
CA SER A 126 -8.91 -11.23 -24.69
C SER A 126 -9.51 -12.52 -24.14
N LYS A 127 -9.43 -12.75 -22.82
CA LYS A 127 -9.94 -13.95 -22.14
C LYS A 127 -10.54 -13.63 -20.78
N GLY A 128 -11.62 -14.29 -20.42
CA GLY A 128 -12.34 -14.09 -19.15
C GLY A 128 -12.51 -15.36 -18.33
N LEU A 129 -13.13 -15.20 -17.17
CA LEU A 129 -13.60 -16.29 -16.32
C LEU A 129 -15.08 -16.57 -16.61
N ARG A 130 -15.39 -17.81 -17.00
CA ARG A 130 -16.77 -18.27 -17.32
C ARG A 130 -17.01 -19.72 -16.83
N LEU A 131 -16.21 -20.20 -15.88
CA LEU A 131 -16.21 -21.59 -15.40
C LEU A 131 -16.16 -21.61 -13.87
N GLY A 132 -17.09 -22.34 -13.25
CA GLY A 132 -17.24 -22.40 -11.79
C GLY A 132 -16.19 -23.21 -11.03
N LEU A 133 -15.51 -24.17 -11.68
CA LEU A 133 -14.54 -25.04 -11.03
C LEU A 133 -13.14 -24.41 -10.99
N VAL A 134 -12.57 -24.27 -9.79
CA VAL A 134 -11.27 -23.64 -9.51
C VAL A 134 -10.38 -24.56 -8.66
N THR A 135 -9.08 -24.30 -8.63
CA THR A 135 -8.15 -24.97 -7.70
C THR A 135 -7.78 -24.08 -6.53
N VAL A 136 -7.85 -24.63 -5.31
CA VAL A 136 -7.38 -24.01 -4.06
C VAL A 136 -5.94 -24.46 -3.79
N GLN A 137 -5.05 -23.54 -3.42
CA GLN A 137 -3.64 -23.81 -3.08
C GLN A 137 -3.21 -22.91 -1.90
N PRO A 138 -2.17 -23.26 -1.12
CA PRO A 138 -1.61 -22.32 -0.13
C PRO A 138 -1.00 -21.09 -0.79
N ASP A 139 -1.02 -19.94 -0.11
CA ASP A 139 -0.26 -18.76 -0.52
C ASP A 139 1.19 -18.88 -0.04
N TYR A 140 2.05 -19.47 -0.89
CA TYR A 140 3.48 -19.64 -0.62
C TYR A 140 4.27 -18.33 -0.44
N THR A 141 3.66 -17.15 -0.62
CA THR A 141 4.33 -15.87 -0.31
C THR A 141 4.17 -15.42 1.15
N LEU A 142 3.28 -16.07 1.88
CA LEU A 142 3.15 -15.97 3.33
C LEU A 142 3.90 -17.17 3.96
N LEU A 143 3.88 -17.27 5.29
CA LEU A 143 4.12 -18.55 5.96
C LEU A 143 2.78 -19.28 6.13
N PRO A 144 2.41 -20.21 5.24
CA PRO A 144 1.29 -21.10 5.48
C PRO A 144 1.62 -22.03 6.66
N PRO A 145 0.65 -22.40 7.50
CA PRO A 145 0.85 -23.47 8.48
C PRO A 145 1.16 -24.78 7.74
N ARG A 146 2.21 -25.49 8.13
CA ARG A 146 2.65 -26.76 7.51
C ARG A 146 1.68 -27.95 7.73
N VAL A 147 0.46 -27.70 8.21
CA VAL A 147 -0.52 -28.73 8.62
C VAL A 147 -1.92 -28.42 8.08
N PHE A 148 -2.07 -28.56 6.76
CA PHE A 148 -3.33 -28.93 6.09
C PHE A 148 -2.94 -29.83 4.90
N LEU A 149 -3.61 -30.95 4.60
CA LEU A 149 -4.91 -31.41 5.07
C LEU A 149 -4.85 -32.74 5.83
N ASN A 150 -5.52 -32.78 6.98
CA ASN A 150 -6.28 -33.93 7.47
C ASN A 150 -7.31 -33.39 8.46
N HIS A 151 -8.52 -33.96 8.50
CA HIS A 151 -9.52 -33.52 9.47
C HIS A 151 -9.08 -33.86 10.90
N ASN A 152 -9.37 -32.97 11.86
CA ASN A 152 -9.01 -33.05 13.28
C ASN A 152 -7.52 -32.84 13.62
N ALA A 153 -7.03 -31.60 13.52
CA ALA A 153 -5.79 -31.16 14.19
C ALA A 153 -5.90 -29.71 14.70
N SER A 154 -6.17 -29.54 16.00
CA SER A 154 -6.26 -28.22 16.65
C SER A 154 -4.88 -27.65 17.02
N TYR A 155 -4.10 -27.28 16.00
CA TYR A 155 -2.83 -26.56 16.17
C TYR A 155 -2.65 -25.49 15.08
N LEU A 156 -3.44 -24.41 15.19
CA LEU A 156 -3.03 -23.12 14.62
C LEU A 156 -1.87 -22.59 15.48
N PRO A 157 -0.72 -22.21 14.90
CA PRO A 157 0.24 -21.36 15.59
C PRO A 157 -0.47 -20.05 15.98
N GLN A 158 -0.29 -19.59 17.21
CA GLN A 158 -0.79 -18.26 17.60
C GLN A 158 -0.15 -17.19 16.71
N ASN A 159 -0.94 -16.18 16.34
CA ASN A 159 -0.47 -15.07 15.53
C ASN A 159 0.54 -14.22 16.32
N ASN A 160 1.84 -14.48 16.14
CA ASN A 160 2.85 -13.47 16.38
C ASN A 160 2.80 -12.45 15.22
N GLU A 161 1.83 -11.53 15.31
CA GLU A 161 1.62 -10.40 14.37
C GLU A 161 2.78 -9.39 14.35
N GLU A 162 3.73 -9.53 15.28
CA GLU A 162 4.86 -8.63 15.52
C GLU A 162 5.89 -8.55 14.37
N PHE A 163 5.90 -9.48 13.41
CA PHE A 163 6.86 -9.50 12.30
C PHE A 163 6.23 -9.76 10.94
N SER A 164 6.53 -8.94 9.94
CA SER A 164 6.09 -9.15 8.56
C SER A 164 6.80 -10.33 7.88
N THR A 165 6.11 -11.01 6.96
CA THR A 165 6.69 -12.03 6.09
C THR A 165 7.19 -11.41 4.78
N PHE A 166 8.43 -11.72 4.40
CA PHE A 166 8.96 -11.46 3.06
C PHE A 166 9.06 -12.78 2.28
N CYS A 167 8.75 -12.76 0.98
CA CYS A 167 8.94 -13.94 0.13
C CYS A 167 9.66 -13.61 -1.17
N VAL A 168 10.62 -14.45 -1.54
CA VAL A 168 11.33 -14.39 -2.82
C VAL A 168 10.75 -15.42 -3.77
N GLU A 169 10.22 -15.01 -4.93
CA GLU A 169 9.85 -15.89 -6.04
C GLU A 169 10.97 -15.89 -7.08
N ILE A 170 11.59 -17.03 -7.32
CA ILE A 170 12.53 -17.26 -8.42
C ILE A 170 11.90 -18.23 -9.41
N LYS A 171 11.86 -17.87 -10.69
CA LYS A 171 11.59 -18.83 -11.78
C LYS A 171 12.95 -19.26 -12.36
N PRO A 172 13.56 -20.37 -11.91
CA PRO A 172 14.99 -20.62 -12.11
C PRO A 172 15.37 -20.97 -13.56
N LYS A 173 14.41 -21.47 -14.34
CA LYS A 173 14.59 -21.91 -15.75
C LYS A 173 15.59 -23.07 -15.87
N GLN A 174 16.14 -23.25 -17.07
CA GLN A 174 16.78 -24.49 -17.51
C GLN A 174 18.25 -24.59 -17.05
N GLY A 175 18.49 -25.28 -15.94
CA GLY A 175 19.82 -25.55 -15.38
C GLY A 175 20.64 -26.60 -16.10
N TRP A 176 20.04 -27.35 -17.03
CA TRP A 176 20.72 -28.39 -17.82
C TRP A 176 20.29 -28.39 -19.29
N VAL A 177 21.25 -28.65 -20.18
CA VAL A 177 21.05 -28.82 -21.62
C VAL A 177 21.67 -30.17 -22.04
N PRO A 178 20.93 -31.08 -22.70
CA PRO A 178 21.47 -32.32 -23.25
C PRO A 178 22.61 -32.07 -24.23
N LEU A 179 23.54 -33.02 -24.38
CA LEU A 179 24.76 -32.80 -25.17
C LEU A 179 24.46 -32.46 -26.65
N GLY A 180 23.49 -33.14 -27.28
CA GLY A 180 23.06 -32.84 -28.66
C GLY A 180 22.41 -31.46 -28.86
N ASP A 181 21.92 -30.84 -27.78
CA ASP A 181 21.34 -29.48 -27.80
C ASP A 181 22.41 -28.38 -27.56
N ARG A 182 23.68 -28.72 -27.25
CA ARG A 182 24.77 -27.76 -26.96
C ARG A 182 25.46 -27.21 -28.23
N GLN A 183 24.67 -26.91 -29.26
CA GLN A 183 25.15 -26.46 -30.58
C GLN A 183 25.66 -25.00 -30.58
N HIS A 184 25.53 -24.28 -29.45
CA HIS A 184 25.94 -22.88 -29.29
C HIS A 184 26.60 -22.66 -27.93
N PRO A 185 27.63 -21.79 -27.79
CA PRO A 185 28.32 -21.49 -26.53
C PRO A 185 27.47 -20.74 -25.46
N LYS A 186 26.13 -20.78 -25.55
CA LYS A 186 25.23 -20.12 -24.60
C LYS A 186 24.00 -20.99 -24.34
N CYS A 187 23.51 -21.01 -23.10
CA CYS A 187 22.32 -21.77 -22.76
C CYS A 187 21.04 -21.18 -23.40
N THR A 188 19.98 -21.98 -23.45
CA THR A 188 18.69 -21.62 -24.06
C THR A 188 18.04 -20.37 -23.44
N PHE A 189 18.36 -20.02 -22.19
CA PHE A 189 17.90 -18.75 -21.58
C PHE A 189 18.68 -17.54 -22.10
N CYS A 190 20.01 -17.61 -22.10
CA CYS A 190 20.86 -16.51 -22.56
C CYS A 190 20.70 -16.24 -24.07
N LEU A 191 20.37 -17.28 -24.87
CA LEU A 191 19.92 -17.11 -26.26
C LEU A 191 18.57 -16.36 -26.35
N LYS A 192 17.59 -16.69 -25.48
CA LYS A 192 16.28 -16.02 -25.46
C LYS A 192 16.36 -14.51 -25.17
N GLN A 193 17.44 -14.01 -24.57
CA GLN A 193 17.63 -12.57 -24.34
C GLN A 193 17.88 -11.79 -25.66
N TYR A 194 18.60 -12.35 -26.63
CA TYR A 194 18.78 -11.71 -27.95
C TYR A 194 17.42 -11.57 -28.68
N LEU A 195 16.62 -12.64 -28.67
CA LEU A 195 15.27 -12.65 -29.22
C LEU A 195 14.29 -11.74 -28.44
N LYS A 196 14.48 -11.54 -27.12
CA LYS A 196 13.71 -10.53 -26.35
C LYS A 196 14.01 -9.12 -26.88
N LEU A 197 15.30 -8.76 -27.03
CA LEU A 197 15.71 -7.44 -27.53
C LEU A 197 15.22 -7.16 -28.96
N GLN A 198 15.46 -8.09 -29.89
CA GLN A 198 15.00 -7.95 -31.29
C GLN A 198 13.48 -7.74 -31.38
N LYS A 199 12.70 -8.45 -30.55
CA LYS A 199 11.23 -8.32 -30.52
C LYS A 199 10.73 -7.21 -29.59
N LYS A 200 11.61 -6.33 -29.07
CA LYS A 200 11.32 -5.24 -28.12
C LYS A 200 10.51 -5.70 -26.89
N ARG A 201 10.86 -6.86 -26.33
CA ARG A 201 10.25 -7.50 -25.13
C ARG A 201 11.13 -7.44 -23.88
N ALA A 202 12.17 -6.62 -23.92
CA ALA A 202 13.00 -6.17 -22.81
C ALA A 202 13.73 -4.90 -23.28
N SER A 203 14.02 -3.98 -22.36
CA SER A 203 14.88 -2.82 -22.61
C SER A 203 16.37 -3.20 -22.63
N THR A 204 16.78 -4.11 -21.74
CA THR A 204 18.17 -4.54 -21.56
C THR A 204 18.31 -6.07 -21.63
N LYS A 205 19.54 -6.55 -21.81
CA LYS A 205 19.89 -7.97 -21.75
C LYS A 205 20.12 -8.36 -20.29
N SER A 206 19.33 -9.29 -19.74
CA SER A 206 19.63 -9.83 -18.41
C SER A 206 20.96 -10.58 -18.41
N LYS A 207 21.77 -10.35 -17.37
CA LYS A 207 23.02 -11.10 -17.11
C LYS A 207 22.75 -12.50 -16.56
N TYR A 208 21.55 -12.77 -16.06
CA TYR A 208 21.20 -14.03 -15.40
C TYR A 208 21.42 -15.25 -16.32
N CYS A 209 22.06 -16.27 -15.77
CA CYS A 209 22.28 -17.55 -16.42
C CYS A 209 21.83 -18.68 -15.48
N PRO A 210 20.84 -19.50 -15.88
CA PRO A 210 20.41 -20.65 -15.08
C PRO A 210 21.53 -21.66 -14.79
N LEU A 211 22.51 -21.82 -15.68
CA LEU A 211 23.64 -22.73 -15.44
C LEU A 211 24.46 -22.28 -14.22
N ASP A 212 24.53 -20.98 -13.95
CA ASP A 212 25.26 -20.42 -12.81
C ASP A 212 24.47 -20.65 -11.50
N LEU A 213 23.14 -20.51 -11.52
CA LEU A 213 22.27 -20.83 -10.37
C LEU A 213 22.27 -22.33 -10.02
N PHE A 214 22.29 -23.21 -11.02
CA PHE A 214 22.35 -24.67 -10.82
C PHE A 214 23.79 -25.22 -10.76
N SER A 215 24.82 -24.35 -10.73
CA SER A 215 26.22 -24.78 -10.86
C SER A 215 26.78 -25.53 -9.66
N GLY A 216 26.16 -25.45 -8.48
CA GLY A 216 26.76 -25.90 -7.21
C GLY A 216 27.99 -25.09 -6.76
N ILE A 217 28.42 -24.10 -7.54
CA ILE A 217 29.61 -23.28 -7.29
C ILE A 217 29.14 -21.95 -6.68
N ARG A 218 29.20 -21.85 -5.35
CA ARG A 218 28.65 -20.72 -4.55
C ARG A 218 28.87 -19.31 -5.17
N PRO A 219 30.08 -18.92 -5.64
CA PRO A 219 30.27 -17.62 -6.30
C PRO A 219 29.46 -17.41 -7.60
N ARG A 220 29.30 -18.45 -8.44
CA ARG A 220 28.47 -18.39 -9.65
C ARG A 220 26.98 -18.36 -9.31
N MET A 221 26.56 -19.16 -8.34
CA MET A 221 25.17 -19.14 -7.86
C MET A 221 24.80 -17.75 -7.30
N ARG A 222 25.73 -17.11 -6.58
CA ARG A 222 25.60 -15.72 -6.12
C ARG A 222 25.50 -14.72 -7.27
N GLN A 223 26.42 -14.76 -8.24
CA GLN A 223 26.39 -13.89 -9.41
C GLN A 223 25.06 -14.00 -10.18
N ALA A 224 24.44 -15.18 -10.18
CA ALA A 224 23.13 -15.40 -10.76
C ALA A 224 22.01 -14.69 -9.97
N LEU A 225 22.04 -14.70 -8.63
CA LEU A 225 21.11 -13.92 -7.79
C LEU A 225 21.32 -12.41 -7.91
N GLU A 226 22.56 -11.93 -7.90
CA GLU A 226 22.89 -10.51 -8.13
C GLU A 226 22.36 -10.05 -9.50
N SER A 227 22.54 -10.86 -10.55
CA SER A 227 21.99 -10.59 -11.89
C SER A 227 20.46 -10.54 -11.95
N LEU A 228 19.78 -11.23 -11.03
CA LEU A 228 18.31 -11.17 -10.90
C LEU A 228 17.85 -9.92 -10.13
N LEU A 229 18.63 -9.41 -9.18
CA LEU A 229 18.39 -8.11 -8.54
C LEU A 229 18.72 -6.91 -9.46
N GLU A 230 19.62 -7.08 -10.43
CA GLU A 230 19.86 -6.07 -11.47
C GLU A 230 18.79 -6.09 -12.59
N THR A 231 18.30 -7.28 -12.95
CA THR A 231 17.40 -7.48 -14.11
C THR A 231 16.34 -8.55 -13.81
N PRO A 232 15.32 -8.25 -12.98
CA PRO A 232 14.37 -9.24 -12.48
C PRO A 232 13.52 -9.88 -13.57
N GLN A 233 13.16 -9.15 -14.64
CA GLN A 233 12.35 -9.64 -15.74
C GLN A 233 11.09 -10.39 -15.24
N ASN A 234 10.77 -11.51 -15.87
CA ASN A 234 9.76 -12.45 -15.41
C ASN A 234 10.41 -13.65 -14.69
N ASN A 235 11.51 -13.39 -13.97
CA ASN A 235 12.40 -14.38 -13.38
C ASN A 235 12.61 -14.20 -11.86
N LEU A 236 12.52 -12.98 -11.33
CA LEU A 236 12.51 -12.68 -9.89
C LEU A 236 11.30 -11.81 -9.53
N LYS A 237 10.70 -12.09 -8.38
CA LYS A 237 9.89 -11.12 -7.61
C LYS A 237 10.22 -11.20 -6.13
N ILE A 238 10.04 -10.09 -5.41
CA ILE A 238 10.01 -10.07 -3.95
C ILE A 238 8.62 -9.61 -3.51
N PHE A 239 8.07 -10.26 -2.50
CA PHE A 239 6.78 -9.99 -1.90
C PHE A 239 6.94 -9.60 -0.42
N HIS A 240 6.03 -8.77 0.08
CA HIS A 240 5.92 -8.38 1.49
C HIS A 240 4.47 -8.50 1.94
N ASN A 241 4.23 -9.31 2.97
CA ASN A 241 2.89 -9.73 3.42
C ASN A 241 1.96 -10.13 2.24
N GLY A 242 2.54 -10.82 1.25
CA GLY A 242 1.86 -11.30 0.04
C GLY A 242 1.68 -10.28 -1.09
N ASN A 243 1.92 -8.99 -0.87
CA ASN A 243 1.86 -7.97 -1.92
C ASN A 243 3.17 -7.94 -2.72
N VAL A 244 3.15 -7.66 -4.02
CA VAL A 244 4.37 -7.55 -4.84
C VAL A 244 5.12 -6.26 -4.46
N LEU A 245 6.35 -6.41 -3.98
CA LEU A 245 7.23 -5.31 -3.58
C LEU A 245 8.27 -5.01 -4.66
N TYR A 246 8.83 -6.04 -5.31
CA TYR A 246 9.87 -5.89 -6.33
C TYR A 246 9.67 -6.81 -7.54
N GLY A 247 10.04 -6.32 -8.73
CA GLY A 247 10.00 -7.00 -10.03
C GLY A 247 10.24 -6.01 -11.19
N GLU A 248 10.14 -6.46 -12.45
CA GLU A 248 10.39 -5.63 -13.65
C GLU A 248 9.48 -4.38 -13.77
N GLU A 249 8.30 -4.42 -13.15
CA GLU A 249 7.27 -3.36 -13.22
C GLU A 249 7.23 -2.51 -11.92
N SER A 250 8.18 -2.70 -10.99
CA SER A 250 8.26 -1.95 -9.72
C SER A 250 9.03 -0.64 -9.87
N SER A 251 8.58 0.40 -9.17
CA SER A 251 9.27 1.71 -9.07
C SER A 251 10.38 1.77 -8.02
N ALA A 252 10.35 0.89 -7.01
CA ALA A 252 11.32 0.88 -5.91
C ALA A 252 12.66 0.26 -6.31
N GLY A 253 13.75 0.81 -5.80
CA GLY A 253 15.10 0.30 -5.99
C GLY A 253 15.33 -1.02 -5.24
N SER A 254 16.14 -1.92 -5.82
CA SER A 254 16.43 -3.22 -5.20
C SER A 254 17.15 -3.09 -3.85
N ASN A 255 17.97 -2.06 -3.64
CA ASN A 255 18.59 -1.81 -2.33
C ASN A 255 17.56 -1.37 -1.28
N GLU A 256 16.65 -0.45 -1.60
CA GLU A 256 15.60 0.06 -0.70
C GLU A 256 14.69 -1.08 -0.20
N VAL A 257 14.36 -2.00 -1.12
CA VAL A 257 13.62 -3.23 -0.84
C VAL A 257 14.36 -4.17 0.11
N LEU A 258 15.70 -4.25 0.02
CA LEU A 258 16.52 -5.07 0.91
C LEU A 258 16.81 -4.38 2.26
N GLU A 259 16.96 -3.06 2.27
CA GLU A 259 17.03 -2.25 3.50
C GLU A 259 15.75 -2.44 4.33
N MET A 260 14.57 -2.47 3.70
CA MET A 260 13.31 -2.84 4.36
C MET A 260 13.19 -4.34 4.70
N PHE A 261 13.77 -5.25 3.91
CA PHE A 261 13.79 -6.70 4.22
C PHE A 261 14.55 -7.00 5.52
N PHE A 262 15.63 -6.28 5.81
CA PHE A 262 16.45 -6.47 7.00
C PHE A 262 16.10 -5.53 8.17
N GLY A 263 15.47 -4.38 7.89
CA GLY A 263 15.22 -3.34 8.88
C GLY A 263 16.49 -2.55 9.22
N VAL A 264 17.15 -2.01 8.17
CA VAL A 264 18.39 -1.24 8.29
C VAL A 264 18.13 0.21 7.88
N GLU A 265 18.33 1.15 8.80
CA GLU A 265 18.01 2.58 8.61
C GLU A 265 19.23 3.44 8.23
N ASP A 266 20.46 2.90 8.34
CA ASP A 266 21.70 3.65 8.10
C ASP A 266 22.24 3.52 6.66
N GLN A 267 22.45 4.66 6.00
CA GLN A 267 22.98 4.75 4.65
C GLN A 267 24.45 4.30 4.51
N ALA A 268 25.20 4.12 5.60
CA ALA A 268 26.62 3.75 5.54
C ALA A 268 26.88 2.37 4.90
N ASN A 269 25.90 1.46 4.88
CA ASN A 269 26.14 0.02 4.67
C ASN A 269 25.57 -0.58 3.37
N LYS A 270 25.31 0.23 2.35
CA LYS A 270 24.60 -0.15 1.10
C LYS A 270 25.19 -1.32 0.28
N ARG A 271 26.44 -1.74 0.53
CA ARG A 271 27.03 -2.96 -0.09
C ARG A 271 26.75 -4.25 0.70
N ASN A 272 26.33 -4.16 1.96
CA ASN A 272 26.14 -5.31 2.84
C ASN A 272 24.78 -6.00 2.62
N VAL A 273 23.70 -5.25 2.35
CA VAL A 273 22.35 -5.81 2.23
C VAL A 273 22.17 -6.79 1.04
N VAL A 274 22.81 -6.52 -0.11
CA VAL A 274 22.79 -7.44 -1.27
C VAL A 274 23.59 -8.71 -0.97
N ASP A 275 24.70 -8.58 -0.25
CA ASP A 275 25.56 -9.70 0.17
C ASP A 275 24.79 -10.66 1.10
N ARG A 276 24.25 -10.10 2.18
CA ARG A 276 23.40 -10.73 3.19
C ARG A 276 22.20 -11.44 2.57
N TRP A 277 21.50 -10.81 1.62
CA TRP A 277 20.37 -11.42 0.92
C TRP A 277 20.80 -12.57 0.01
N CYS A 278 21.87 -12.41 -0.76
CA CYS A 278 22.39 -13.49 -1.60
C CYS A 278 22.80 -14.69 -0.77
N HIS A 279 23.44 -14.50 0.39
CA HIS A 279 23.76 -15.59 1.31
C HIS A 279 22.49 -16.28 1.83
N LEU A 280 21.55 -15.53 2.42
CA LEU A 280 20.30 -16.07 2.99
C LEU A 280 19.47 -16.86 1.95
N VAL A 281 19.36 -16.36 0.71
CA VAL A 281 18.62 -17.02 -0.37
C VAL A 281 19.38 -18.24 -0.92
N LEU A 282 20.72 -18.21 -1.02
CA LEU A 282 21.51 -19.39 -1.40
C LEU A 282 21.45 -20.50 -0.36
N ASP A 283 21.51 -20.14 0.92
CA ASP A 283 21.38 -21.09 2.02
C ASP A 283 20.00 -21.73 2.02
N ALA A 284 18.92 -20.98 1.81
CA ALA A 284 17.57 -21.54 1.62
C ALA A 284 17.47 -22.45 0.38
N LEU A 285 18.01 -22.03 -0.77
CA LEU A 285 18.00 -22.81 -2.02
C LEU A 285 18.84 -24.10 -1.97
N THR A 286 19.82 -24.17 -1.06
CA THR A 286 20.72 -25.33 -0.90
C THR A 286 20.47 -26.14 0.38
N ARG A 287 19.52 -25.72 1.24
CA ARG A 287 19.13 -26.45 2.45
C ARG A 287 18.51 -27.81 2.12
N GLU A 288 18.91 -28.82 2.89
CA GLU A 288 18.36 -30.18 2.80
C GLU A 288 17.17 -30.35 3.77
N PHE A 289 16.27 -31.27 3.41
CA PHE A 289 15.03 -31.56 4.14
C PHE A 289 14.88 -33.07 4.27
N ASP A 290 14.58 -33.56 5.48
CA ASP A 290 14.89 -34.94 5.88
C ASP A 290 13.98 -36.02 5.31
N SER A 291 12.79 -35.66 4.80
CA SER A 291 11.75 -36.57 4.31
C SER A 291 12.22 -37.65 3.32
N VAL A 292 11.34 -38.66 3.22
CA VAL A 292 11.46 -39.89 2.41
C VAL A 292 12.10 -39.64 1.04
N GLU A 293 12.99 -40.55 0.65
CA GLU A 293 13.58 -40.56 -0.69
C GLU A 293 12.47 -40.58 -1.76
N PRO A 294 12.62 -39.82 -2.86
CA PRO A 294 11.63 -39.87 -3.94
C PRO A 294 11.53 -41.31 -4.45
N PRO A 295 10.31 -41.85 -4.68
CA PRO A 295 10.15 -43.24 -5.08
C PRO A 295 10.89 -43.53 -6.38
N VAL A 296 11.43 -44.75 -6.46
CA VAL A 296 12.29 -45.24 -7.56
C VAL A 296 11.50 -45.39 -8.86
N ILE A 297 11.22 -44.27 -9.53
CA ILE A 297 10.70 -44.23 -10.89
C ILE A 297 11.91 -44.41 -11.83
N CYS A 298 12.32 -45.67 -12.00
CA CYS A 298 13.35 -46.13 -12.94
C CYS A 298 14.74 -45.50 -12.78
N THR A 299 15.40 -45.72 -11.63
CA THR A 299 16.77 -45.24 -11.37
C THR A 299 17.88 -45.94 -12.15
N ASP A 300 17.61 -47.04 -12.85
CA ASP A 300 18.60 -47.96 -13.49
C ASP A 300 19.74 -47.32 -14.32
N ASN A 301 19.57 -46.07 -14.77
CA ASN A 301 20.64 -45.28 -15.41
C ASN A 301 20.78 -43.82 -14.96
N VAL A 302 19.98 -43.28 -14.02
CA VAL A 302 20.08 -41.85 -13.66
C VAL A 302 21.43 -41.55 -13.00
N ASP A 303 21.87 -42.41 -12.08
CA ASP A 303 23.16 -42.25 -11.39
C ASP A 303 24.38 -42.49 -12.30
N LYS A 304 24.20 -43.21 -13.42
CA LYS A 304 25.24 -43.40 -14.45
C LYS A 304 25.34 -42.22 -15.43
N ILE A 305 24.39 -41.28 -15.41
CA ILE A 305 24.43 -40.03 -16.19
C ILE A 305 25.12 -38.90 -15.38
N LEU A 306 25.36 -39.12 -14.09
CA LEU A 306 26.23 -38.27 -13.28
C LEU A 306 27.70 -38.56 -13.60
N ILE A 307 28.44 -37.51 -13.95
CA ILE A 307 29.87 -37.53 -14.35
C ILE A 307 30.14 -38.19 -15.72
N PRO A 308 30.00 -37.45 -16.84
CA PRO A 308 30.88 -37.64 -17.97
C PRO A 308 32.34 -37.34 -17.55
N PRO A 309 33.35 -38.10 -18.00
CA PRO A 309 34.75 -37.74 -17.78
C PRO A 309 35.06 -36.33 -18.31
N ALA A 310 35.91 -35.58 -17.61
CA ALA A 310 36.26 -34.20 -17.95
C ALA A 310 36.98 -34.04 -19.32
N SER A 311 37.28 -35.15 -20.02
CA SER A 311 38.01 -35.23 -21.28
C SER A 311 37.13 -35.25 -22.54
N SER A 312 35.78 -35.25 -22.44
CA SER A 312 34.88 -35.34 -23.60
C SER A 312 34.14 -34.05 -23.96
N VAL A 313 34.58 -32.89 -23.48
CA VAL A 313 34.11 -31.59 -23.98
C VAL A 313 34.92 -31.24 -25.24
N GLY A 314 34.41 -31.66 -26.41
CA GLY A 314 34.94 -31.21 -27.70
C GLY A 314 34.95 -29.68 -27.79
N SER A 315 35.95 -29.12 -28.47
CA SER A 315 36.25 -27.68 -28.44
C SER A 315 35.11 -26.80 -28.97
N ILE A 316 34.26 -26.33 -28.06
CA ILE A 316 33.23 -25.33 -28.33
C ILE A 316 33.95 -24.04 -28.78
N GLN A 317 33.59 -23.50 -29.95
CA GLN A 317 34.27 -22.37 -30.57
C GLN A 317 34.28 -21.15 -29.64
N GLN A 318 35.48 -20.62 -29.36
CA GLN A 318 35.70 -19.58 -28.33
C GLN A 318 35.32 -18.15 -28.79
N ASN A 319 34.92 -17.96 -30.04
CA ASN A 319 34.76 -16.65 -30.68
C ASN A 319 33.38 -16.00 -30.44
N ALA A 320 32.89 -16.00 -29.20
CA ALA A 320 31.62 -15.37 -28.84
C ALA A 320 31.72 -14.60 -27.51
N ASP A 321 31.36 -13.33 -27.51
CA ASP A 321 31.40 -12.46 -26.32
C ASP A 321 30.68 -13.11 -25.12
N HIS A 322 31.45 -13.43 -24.07
CA HIS A 322 31.02 -14.06 -22.83
C HIS A 322 30.23 -15.38 -23.03
N PRO A 323 30.91 -16.53 -23.27
CA PRO A 323 30.25 -17.84 -23.30
C PRO A 323 29.62 -18.18 -21.93
N CYS A 324 28.61 -19.05 -21.92
CA CYS A 324 28.10 -19.61 -20.67
C CYS A 324 29.08 -20.67 -20.13
N ASP A 325 29.31 -20.68 -18.82
CA ASP A 325 30.10 -21.73 -18.16
C ASP A 325 29.25 -23.00 -17.98
N TRP A 326 29.75 -24.11 -18.52
CA TRP A 326 29.11 -25.43 -18.50
C TRP A 326 29.65 -26.34 -17.38
N SER A 327 30.63 -25.89 -16.60
CA SER A 327 31.11 -26.59 -15.41
C SER A 327 30.06 -26.58 -14.29
N SER A 328 30.14 -27.56 -13.40
CA SER A 328 29.24 -27.67 -12.25
C SER A 328 29.82 -28.61 -11.18
N SER A 329 29.61 -28.28 -9.91
CA SER A 329 29.75 -29.19 -8.77
C SER A 329 28.38 -29.80 -8.42
N PRO A 330 28.33 -30.95 -7.71
CA PRO A 330 27.07 -31.48 -7.19
C PRO A 330 26.36 -30.48 -6.25
N LEU A 331 25.04 -30.36 -6.39
CA LEU A 331 24.18 -29.70 -5.40
C LEU A 331 23.86 -30.68 -4.26
N PRO A 332 23.55 -30.21 -3.03
CA PRO A 332 23.15 -31.08 -1.91
C PRO A 332 21.97 -32.01 -2.29
N PRO A 333 22.06 -33.34 -2.09
CA PRO A 333 21.12 -34.32 -2.66
C PRO A 333 19.63 -34.04 -2.45
N LYS A 334 19.22 -33.59 -1.26
CA LYS A 334 17.82 -33.38 -0.90
C LYS A 334 17.30 -31.95 -1.14
N CYS A 335 18.14 -31.01 -1.57
CA CYS A 335 17.75 -29.59 -1.69
C CYS A 335 16.82 -29.28 -2.87
N ILE A 336 16.09 -28.16 -2.77
CA ILE A 336 15.11 -27.73 -3.78
C ILE A 336 15.70 -27.62 -5.19
N LEU A 337 16.89 -27.03 -5.35
CA LEU A 337 17.54 -26.92 -6.66
C LEU A 337 17.92 -28.30 -7.23
N GLN A 338 18.40 -29.24 -6.41
CA GLN A 338 18.79 -30.57 -6.88
C GLN A 338 17.56 -31.40 -7.31
N ARG A 339 16.44 -31.31 -6.57
CA ARG A 339 15.18 -31.97 -6.97
C ARG A 339 14.64 -31.40 -8.29
N VAL A 340 14.59 -30.08 -8.45
CA VAL A 340 14.20 -29.43 -9.72
C VAL A 340 15.13 -29.83 -10.87
N LEU A 341 16.45 -29.82 -10.65
CA LEU A 341 17.45 -30.21 -11.65
C LEU A 341 17.31 -31.66 -12.10
N SER A 342 16.95 -32.57 -11.19
CA SER A 342 16.74 -33.99 -11.48
C SER A 342 15.54 -34.18 -12.44
N VAL A 343 14.42 -33.49 -12.19
CA VAL A 343 13.27 -33.53 -13.12
C VAL A 343 13.59 -32.87 -14.46
N GLN A 344 14.41 -31.80 -14.48
CA GLN A 344 14.89 -31.22 -15.74
C GLN A 344 15.79 -32.19 -16.53
N LYS A 345 16.60 -33.00 -15.85
CA LYS A 345 17.49 -34.02 -16.45
C LYS A 345 16.77 -35.25 -17.02
N LEU A 346 15.46 -35.42 -16.80
CA LEU A 346 14.68 -36.49 -17.43
C LEU A 346 14.71 -36.43 -18.97
N GLN A 347 14.89 -35.24 -19.57
CA GLN A 347 15.22 -35.14 -20.99
C GLN A 347 16.66 -35.62 -21.23
N THR A 348 16.81 -36.91 -21.56
CA THR A 348 18.07 -37.52 -21.98
C THR A 348 18.42 -37.19 -23.43
N SER A 349 17.43 -37.23 -24.31
CA SER A 349 17.60 -37.10 -25.76
C SER A 349 17.58 -35.64 -26.23
N ASP A 350 18.22 -35.37 -27.36
CA ASP A 350 18.20 -34.05 -27.99
C ASP A 350 16.80 -33.66 -28.47
N PHE A 351 16.57 -32.35 -28.61
CA PHE A 351 15.24 -31.84 -28.93
C PHE A 351 14.77 -32.19 -30.36
N LYS A 352 15.68 -32.46 -31.31
CA LYS A 352 15.30 -32.88 -32.67
C LYS A 352 14.75 -34.30 -32.65
N SER A 353 15.37 -35.22 -31.90
CA SER A 353 14.86 -36.57 -31.68
C SER A 353 13.49 -36.57 -31.00
N VAL A 354 13.32 -35.76 -29.93
CA VAL A 354 12.01 -35.54 -29.28
C VAL A 354 10.96 -35.01 -30.25
N TYR A 355 11.32 -34.07 -31.13
CA TYR A 355 10.39 -33.50 -32.10
C TYR A 355 9.94 -34.49 -33.19
N SER A 356 10.84 -35.36 -33.66
CA SER A 356 10.49 -36.45 -34.58
C SER A 356 9.46 -37.40 -33.98
N GLN A 357 9.73 -37.92 -32.77
CA GLN A 357 8.79 -38.81 -32.08
C GLN A 357 7.46 -38.11 -31.77
N PHE A 358 7.50 -36.84 -31.33
CA PHE A 358 6.28 -36.05 -31.15
C PHE A 358 5.48 -35.96 -32.44
N LYS A 359 6.12 -35.72 -33.60
CA LYS A 359 5.41 -35.63 -34.89
C LYS A 359 4.65 -36.93 -35.19
N GLU A 360 5.32 -38.07 -35.07
CA GLU A 360 4.75 -39.41 -35.29
C GLU A 360 3.57 -39.73 -34.34
N GLN A 361 3.62 -39.26 -33.10
CA GLN A 361 2.55 -39.46 -32.11
C GLN A 361 1.41 -38.42 -32.18
N SER A 362 1.68 -37.22 -32.69
CA SER A 362 0.82 -36.04 -32.49
C SER A 362 -0.49 -36.07 -33.27
N GLU A 363 -0.57 -36.80 -34.37
CA GLU A 363 -1.80 -36.91 -35.19
C GLU A 363 -2.85 -37.84 -34.55
N LEU A 364 -2.49 -38.57 -33.50
CA LEU A 364 -3.32 -39.60 -32.85
C LEU A 364 -3.58 -39.37 -31.36
N ARG A 365 -3.10 -38.27 -30.75
CA ARG A 365 -3.13 -38.07 -29.29
C ARG A 365 -3.59 -36.68 -28.85
N GLU A 366 -4.57 -36.64 -27.95
CA GLU A 366 -5.02 -35.40 -27.29
C GLU A 366 -3.93 -34.77 -26.42
N ASN A 367 -3.95 -33.44 -26.30
CA ASN A 367 -2.92 -32.62 -25.63
C ASN A 367 -2.51 -33.08 -24.22
N TYR A 368 -3.37 -33.76 -23.46
CA TYR A 368 -3.11 -34.21 -22.09
C TYR A 368 -3.26 -35.73 -21.89
N SER A 369 -3.46 -36.51 -22.96
CA SER A 369 -3.61 -37.99 -22.90
C SER A 369 -2.43 -38.69 -22.23
N TYR A 370 -1.22 -38.20 -22.44
CA TYR A 370 -0.01 -38.73 -21.81
C TYR A 370 -0.03 -38.68 -20.27
N VAL A 371 -0.87 -37.81 -19.66
CA VAL A 371 -1.01 -37.76 -18.20
C VAL A 371 -1.63 -39.05 -17.67
N ASP A 372 -2.53 -39.67 -18.43
CA ASP A 372 -3.15 -40.94 -18.07
C ASP A 372 -2.14 -42.09 -18.20
N ASP A 373 -1.29 -42.08 -19.24
CA ASP A 373 -0.20 -43.05 -19.41
C ASP A 373 0.79 -43.04 -18.22
N LEU A 374 1.08 -41.85 -17.65
CA LEU A 374 2.01 -41.69 -16.53
C LEU A 374 1.58 -42.40 -15.24
N PHE A 375 0.30 -42.78 -15.10
CA PHE A 375 -0.17 -43.55 -13.94
C PHE A 375 0.08 -45.06 -14.10
N CYS A 376 0.35 -45.53 -15.31
CA CYS A 376 0.75 -46.91 -15.60
C CYS A 376 2.26 -47.11 -15.40
N LEU A 377 2.74 -46.82 -14.17
CA LEU A 377 4.16 -46.71 -13.78
C LEU A 377 5.05 -47.97 -13.99
N ASN A 378 4.51 -49.07 -14.50
CA ASN A 378 5.27 -50.27 -14.87
C ASN A 378 5.87 -50.20 -16.29
N ASN A 379 5.53 -49.19 -17.10
CA ASN A 379 6.06 -49.01 -18.45
C ASN A 379 7.20 -47.98 -18.48
N HIS A 380 8.21 -48.21 -19.33
CA HIS A 380 9.28 -47.24 -19.56
C HIS A 380 8.74 -45.95 -20.17
N LEU A 381 9.04 -44.80 -19.55
CA LEU A 381 8.73 -43.49 -20.10
C LEU A 381 9.41 -43.26 -21.45
N ASP A 382 8.69 -42.69 -22.41
CA ASP A 382 9.26 -42.28 -23.70
C ASP A 382 9.87 -40.87 -23.69
N ASP A 383 10.56 -40.48 -24.75
CA ASP A 383 11.27 -39.19 -24.78
C ASP A 383 10.33 -37.97 -24.88
N VAL A 384 9.09 -38.16 -25.34
CA VAL A 384 8.04 -37.13 -25.35
C VAL A 384 7.52 -36.90 -23.93
N GLN A 385 7.19 -37.95 -23.19
CA GLN A 385 6.79 -37.92 -21.79
C GLN A 385 7.90 -37.32 -20.91
N ARG A 386 9.13 -37.81 -21.05
CA ARG A 386 10.34 -37.27 -20.38
C ARG A 386 10.53 -35.78 -20.67
N TYR A 387 10.36 -35.36 -21.93
CA TYR A 387 10.46 -33.96 -22.30
C TYR A 387 9.37 -33.10 -21.65
N LEU A 388 8.13 -33.58 -21.54
CA LEU A 388 7.03 -32.83 -20.94
C LEU A 388 7.20 -32.64 -19.41
N LEU A 389 7.66 -33.67 -18.70
CA LEU A 389 8.06 -33.56 -17.29
C LEU A 389 9.20 -32.55 -17.11
N SER A 390 10.25 -32.68 -17.93
CA SER A 390 11.38 -31.74 -17.96
C SER A 390 10.95 -30.31 -18.31
N ALA A 391 10.03 -30.12 -19.26
CA ALA A 391 9.47 -28.83 -19.65
C ALA A 391 8.59 -28.19 -18.54
N THR A 392 7.97 -29.01 -17.69
CA THR A 392 7.27 -28.55 -16.47
C THR A 392 8.29 -27.98 -15.48
N ALA A 393 9.33 -28.74 -15.14
CA ALA A 393 10.39 -28.30 -14.22
C ALA A 393 11.26 -27.14 -14.76
N LYS A 394 11.33 -26.93 -16.08
CA LYS A 394 12.01 -25.77 -16.72
C LYS A 394 11.22 -24.45 -16.62
N ASP A 395 9.93 -24.50 -16.28
CA ASP A 395 9.06 -23.31 -16.27
C ASP A 395 8.55 -22.91 -14.89
N CYS A 396 8.67 -23.81 -13.90
CA CYS A 396 8.18 -23.65 -12.53
C CYS A 396 8.71 -22.41 -11.79
N SER A 397 8.12 -22.17 -10.62
CA SER A 397 8.38 -21.07 -9.71
C SER A 397 8.72 -21.63 -8.33
N VAL A 398 9.84 -21.19 -7.75
CA VAL A 398 10.24 -21.50 -6.37
C VAL A 398 10.00 -20.28 -5.52
N PHE A 399 9.21 -20.45 -4.45
CA PHE A 399 8.90 -19.44 -3.44
C PHE A 399 9.69 -19.74 -2.18
N ILE A 400 10.26 -18.71 -1.56
CA ILE A 400 11.06 -18.81 -0.34
C ILE A 400 10.58 -17.71 0.61
N ALA A 401 9.76 -18.09 1.59
CA ALA A 401 9.17 -17.17 2.56
C ALA A 401 9.95 -17.19 3.88
N PHE A 402 10.20 -15.98 4.40
CA PHE A 402 10.98 -15.67 5.60
C PHE A 402 10.15 -14.77 6.52
N GLN A 403 10.07 -15.11 7.81
CA GLN A 403 9.57 -14.22 8.86
C GLN A 403 10.61 -14.15 9.99
N ARG A 404 10.97 -12.95 10.43
CA ARG A 404 11.93 -12.75 11.54
C ARG A 404 11.33 -13.27 12.85
N THR A 405 12.16 -13.80 13.75
CA THR A 405 11.70 -14.35 15.03
C THR A 405 12.65 -14.05 16.19
N LYS A 406 12.10 -13.89 17.39
CA LYS A 406 12.83 -13.51 18.63
C LYS A 406 13.47 -14.69 19.37
N ASN A 407 12.94 -15.90 19.21
CA ASN A 407 13.29 -17.02 20.09
C ASN A 407 14.56 -17.76 19.62
N ALA A 408 15.24 -18.43 20.57
CA ALA A 408 16.30 -19.38 20.26
C ALA A 408 15.69 -20.74 19.87
N PHE A 409 15.92 -21.19 18.65
CA PHE A 409 15.38 -22.45 18.12
C PHE A 409 16.41 -23.57 18.09
N ASN A 410 15.93 -24.82 18.07
CA ASN A 410 16.74 -26.01 17.83
C ASN A 410 17.34 -25.95 16.41
N GLU A 411 18.68 -25.88 16.32
CA GLU A 411 19.39 -25.65 15.06
C GLU A 411 19.23 -26.80 14.05
N ASN A 412 18.82 -27.99 14.52
CA ASN A 412 18.45 -29.15 13.70
C ASN A 412 17.10 -28.99 12.97
N SER A 413 16.43 -27.84 13.08
CA SER A 413 15.14 -27.59 12.43
C SER A 413 15.29 -27.15 10.96
N SER A 414 14.81 -27.95 10.01
CA SER A 414 14.67 -27.57 8.59
C SER A 414 13.74 -26.36 8.36
N ALA A 415 12.86 -26.05 9.32
CA ALA A 415 11.95 -24.90 9.29
C ALA A 415 12.55 -23.55 9.73
N HIS A 416 13.84 -23.48 10.05
CA HIS A 416 14.53 -22.26 10.48
C HIS A 416 15.84 -22.05 9.72
N ILE A 417 16.26 -20.80 9.60
CA ILE A 417 17.49 -20.36 8.95
C ILE A 417 18.05 -19.12 9.65
N ARG A 418 19.35 -18.83 9.46
CA ARG A 418 20.00 -17.59 9.92
C ARG A 418 20.62 -16.87 8.71
N ASP A 419 20.75 -15.55 8.81
CA ASP A 419 21.60 -14.78 7.90
C ASP A 419 23.06 -14.65 8.43
N VAL A 420 23.91 -13.91 7.71
CA VAL A 420 25.32 -13.70 8.06
C VAL A 420 25.56 -12.85 9.30
N GLU A 421 24.52 -12.17 9.83
CA GLU A 421 24.56 -11.45 11.11
C GLU A 421 23.95 -12.31 12.26
N GLY A 422 23.52 -13.53 11.96
CA GLY A 422 22.96 -14.49 12.93
C GLY A 422 21.46 -14.32 13.20
N VAL A 423 20.80 -13.35 12.55
CA VAL A 423 19.36 -13.08 12.71
C VAL A 423 18.56 -14.30 12.24
N CYS A 424 17.65 -14.78 13.09
CA CYS A 424 16.88 -15.98 12.81
C CYS A 424 15.57 -15.68 12.08
N TYR A 425 15.28 -16.51 11.09
CA TYR A 425 14.05 -16.50 10.31
C TYR A 425 13.38 -17.87 10.34
N GLN A 426 12.06 -17.88 10.48
CA GLN A 426 11.23 -19.04 10.13
C GLN A 426 11.14 -19.14 8.60
N LEU A 427 11.28 -20.35 8.06
CA LEU A 427 11.47 -20.64 6.64
C LEU A 427 10.38 -21.57 6.09
N ASN A 428 9.78 -21.17 4.97
CA ASN A 428 8.96 -22.04 4.12
C ASN A 428 9.43 -21.97 2.66
N ILE A 429 9.46 -23.12 1.97
CA ILE A 429 9.83 -23.21 0.55
C ILE A 429 8.71 -23.93 -0.20
N GLY A 430 8.23 -23.37 -1.31
CA GLY A 430 7.14 -23.94 -2.10
C GLY A 430 7.38 -23.87 -3.60
N ILE A 431 6.78 -24.78 -4.36
CA ILE A 431 6.83 -24.82 -5.82
C ILE A 431 5.44 -24.59 -6.41
N SER A 432 5.33 -23.74 -7.43
CA SER A 432 4.13 -23.62 -8.27
C SER A 432 4.47 -23.48 -9.77
N ASP A 433 3.47 -23.20 -10.61
CA ASP A 433 3.55 -23.25 -12.08
C ASP A 433 3.95 -24.62 -12.66
N ILE A 434 3.62 -25.70 -11.94
CA ILE A 434 3.87 -27.11 -12.31
C ILE A 434 2.64 -27.82 -12.91
N ASP A 435 1.70 -27.07 -13.50
CA ASP A 435 0.62 -27.62 -14.31
C ASP A 435 1.18 -28.42 -15.52
N PRO A 436 0.57 -29.56 -15.89
CA PRO A 436 1.09 -30.41 -16.98
C PRO A 436 1.10 -29.64 -18.31
N LYS A 437 2.19 -29.78 -19.07
CA LYS A 437 2.33 -29.11 -20.38
C LYS A 437 1.50 -29.84 -21.44
N PRO A 438 0.76 -29.15 -22.32
CA PRO A 438 0.07 -29.79 -23.43
C PRO A 438 1.07 -30.28 -24.49
N LEU A 439 0.84 -31.42 -25.15
CA LEU A 439 1.68 -31.94 -26.25
C LEU A 439 2.04 -30.86 -27.30
N SER A 440 1.08 -29.99 -27.64
CA SER A 440 1.30 -28.87 -28.57
C SER A 440 2.29 -27.79 -28.09
N CYS A 441 2.91 -27.92 -26.91
CA CYS A 441 4.06 -27.10 -26.52
C CYS A 441 5.33 -27.49 -27.29
N ILE A 442 5.47 -28.75 -27.72
CA ILE A 442 6.68 -29.25 -28.39
C ILE A 442 6.86 -28.56 -29.74
N GLY A 443 5.83 -28.52 -30.59
CA GLY A 443 5.86 -27.74 -31.84
C GLY A 443 6.09 -26.23 -31.64
N LYS A 444 5.59 -25.64 -30.55
CA LYS A 444 5.86 -24.24 -30.18
C LYS A 444 7.31 -24.02 -29.76
N HIS A 445 7.96 -25.02 -29.19
CA HIS A 445 9.38 -24.99 -28.84
C HIS A 445 10.28 -25.20 -30.07
N HIS A 446 9.88 -26.06 -31.03
CA HIS A 446 10.59 -26.20 -32.31
C HIS A 446 10.67 -24.88 -33.07
N LYS A 447 9.52 -24.26 -33.36
CA LYS A 447 9.48 -22.96 -34.06
C LYS A 447 10.27 -21.87 -33.32
N ARG A 448 10.32 -21.93 -31.99
CA ARG A 448 11.11 -21.00 -31.18
C ARG A 448 12.61 -21.31 -31.21
N GLY A 449 13.03 -22.55 -31.45
CA GLY A 449 14.43 -22.90 -31.68
C GLY A 449 14.97 -22.25 -32.94
N GLU A 450 14.22 -22.32 -34.03
CA GLU A 450 14.52 -21.67 -35.31
C GLU A 450 14.66 -20.15 -35.14
N GLU A 451 13.71 -19.50 -34.45
CA GLU A 451 13.79 -18.07 -34.10
C GLU A 451 15.02 -17.69 -33.26
N LEU A 452 15.51 -18.60 -32.39
CA LEU A 452 16.64 -18.31 -31.52
C LEU A 452 17.98 -18.35 -32.26
N ILE A 453 18.12 -19.25 -33.25
CA ILE A 453 19.33 -19.32 -34.09
C ILE A 453 19.40 -18.07 -34.98
N ALA A 454 18.29 -17.67 -35.60
CA ALA A 454 18.22 -16.47 -36.43
C ALA A 454 18.38 -15.14 -35.65
N ALA A 455 18.29 -15.16 -34.32
CA ALA A 455 18.39 -13.97 -33.47
C ALA A 455 19.82 -13.60 -33.04
N VAL A 456 20.83 -14.45 -33.30
CA VAL A 456 22.21 -14.20 -32.90
C VAL A 456 22.93 -13.31 -33.95
N PRO A 457 23.65 -12.24 -33.55
CA PRO A 457 24.37 -11.41 -34.51
C PRO A 457 25.51 -12.16 -35.21
N PHE A 458 25.58 -12.00 -36.54
CA PHE A 458 26.45 -12.76 -37.45
C PHE A 458 27.98 -12.59 -37.24
N SER A 459 28.42 -11.70 -36.34
CA SER A 459 29.84 -11.54 -35.98
C SER A 459 30.43 -12.72 -35.18
N SER A 460 29.62 -13.70 -34.79
CA SER A 460 29.97 -14.78 -33.85
C SER A 460 29.86 -16.21 -34.40
N VAL A 461 29.65 -16.38 -35.72
CA VAL A 461 29.58 -17.70 -36.37
C VAL A 461 30.51 -17.73 -37.59
N ASN A 462 31.66 -18.36 -37.44
CA ASN A 462 32.66 -18.44 -38.51
C ASN A 462 32.46 -19.72 -39.34
N LEU A 463 31.67 -19.64 -40.42
CA LEU A 463 31.42 -20.76 -41.33
C LEU A 463 32.62 -21.00 -42.26
N SER A 464 33.45 -22.00 -41.94
CA SER A 464 34.36 -22.58 -42.93
C SER A 464 33.54 -23.31 -44.01
N PRO A 465 33.71 -23.00 -45.31
CA PRO A 465 32.88 -23.58 -46.36
C PRO A 465 33.25 -25.04 -46.61
N VAL A 466 32.31 -25.96 -46.34
CA VAL A 466 32.35 -27.32 -46.88
C VAL A 466 31.89 -27.25 -48.33
N LEU A 467 32.76 -27.69 -49.25
CA LEU A 467 32.47 -27.75 -50.68
C LEU A 467 31.47 -28.87 -50.99
N CYS A 468 30.32 -28.52 -51.57
CA CYS A 468 29.48 -29.39 -52.39
C CYS A 468 28.90 -28.59 -53.56
N ASP A 469 28.65 -29.27 -54.68
CA ASP A 469 28.56 -28.66 -56.01
C ASP A 469 27.33 -27.77 -56.28
N GLY A 470 27.62 -26.59 -56.86
CA GLY A 470 27.09 -26.19 -58.16
C GLY A 470 25.58 -26.00 -58.34
N SER A 471 25.08 -24.78 -58.12
CA SER A 471 24.28 -24.05 -59.14
C SER A 471 24.07 -22.56 -58.80
N PHE A 472 23.78 -21.78 -59.83
CA PHE A 472 23.68 -20.30 -59.86
C PHE A 472 22.68 -19.68 -58.86
N VAL A 473 23.08 -18.56 -58.23
CA VAL A 473 22.23 -17.36 -58.02
C VAL A 473 23.09 -16.10 -58.26
N ASP A 474 22.45 -15.00 -58.69
CA ASP A 474 23.07 -13.83 -59.34
C ASP A 474 23.69 -12.76 -58.39
N MET A 475 24.59 -11.94 -58.93
CA MET A 475 25.31 -10.85 -58.23
C MET A 475 24.73 -9.46 -58.53
N TRP A 476 23.84 -8.93 -57.68
CA TRP A 476 23.57 -7.47 -57.67
C TRP A 476 23.20 -6.92 -56.28
N ARG A 477 24.23 -6.48 -55.53
CA ARG A 477 24.31 -5.18 -54.79
C ARG A 477 25.46 -5.16 -53.78
N PHE A 478 26.52 -4.43 -54.10
CA PHE A 478 27.43 -3.85 -53.11
C PHE A 478 28.02 -2.54 -53.65
N GLY A 479 28.09 -1.52 -52.80
CA GLY A 479 28.70 -0.22 -53.10
C GLY A 479 27.80 0.80 -53.85
N THR A 480 28.02 2.11 -53.69
CA THR A 480 28.89 2.78 -52.69
C THR A 480 28.57 4.26 -52.51
N CYS A 481 28.98 4.78 -51.35
CA CYS A 481 29.42 6.16 -51.09
C CYS A 481 28.41 7.31 -50.97
N LEU A 482 28.97 8.37 -50.38
CA LEU A 482 28.36 9.56 -49.79
C LEU A 482 28.18 10.72 -50.78
N LEU A 483 27.49 11.76 -50.31
CA LEU A 483 27.49 13.14 -50.82
C LEU A 483 26.95 13.36 -52.25
N CYS A 484 25.72 13.89 -52.33
CA CYS A 484 25.61 15.25 -52.82
C CYS A 484 24.37 16.00 -52.27
N TRP A 485 24.46 17.33 -52.33
CA TRP A 485 23.50 18.32 -51.87
C TRP A 485 22.38 18.60 -52.91
N PHE A 486 21.35 19.34 -52.50
CA PHE A 486 20.43 20.14 -53.35
C PHE A 486 19.51 19.39 -54.37
N SER A 487 18.18 19.49 -54.18
CA SER A 487 17.27 20.28 -55.05
C SER A 487 15.79 19.85 -55.06
N ILE A 488 14.91 20.86 -54.89
CA ILE A 488 13.63 21.08 -55.60
C ILE A 488 12.52 20.00 -55.53
N ALA A 489 11.40 20.40 -54.92
CA ALA A 489 10.05 19.94 -55.29
C ALA A 489 9.06 21.11 -55.17
N LEU A 490 8.88 21.90 -56.25
CA LEU A 490 8.02 23.08 -56.23
C LEU A 490 7.39 23.36 -57.62
N VAL A 491 6.28 22.69 -57.95
CA VAL A 491 5.46 22.98 -59.14
C VAL A 491 3.96 22.98 -58.79
N THR A 492 3.51 24.13 -58.27
CA THR A 492 2.23 24.83 -58.55
C THR A 492 0.89 24.07 -58.61
N GLY A 493 -0.11 24.52 -57.82
CA GLY A 493 -1.51 24.02 -57.87
C GLY A 493 -2.66 25.05 -57.82
N ARG A 494 -2.61 26.07 -56.93
CA ARG A 494 -3.70 27.08 -56.62
C ARG A 494 -4.94 26.46 -55.91
N SER A 495 -5.87 27.15 -55.21
CA SER A 495 -5.96 28.42 -54.43
C SER A 495 -7.41 28.50 -53.80
N TRP A 496 -7.89 29.38 -52.91
CA TRP A 496 -7.42 30.64 -52.29
C TRP A 496 -8.28 31.01 -51.02
N ASN A 497 -8.31 32.30 -50.62
CA ASN A 497 -9.33 33.00 -49.79
C ASN A 497 -9.50 32.73 -48.26
N SER A 498 -8.70 33.44 -47.43
CA SER A 498 -9.11 34.58 -46.55
C SER A 498 -10.20 34.43 -45.43
N PRO A 499 -10.16 35.19 -44.29
CA PRO A 499 -9.03 35.52 -43.38
C PRO A 499 -9.36 35.52 -41.84
N LYS A 500 -8.31 35.51 -41.00
CA LYS A 500 -8.18 35.97 -39.58
C LYS A 500 -9.43 36.09 -38.63
N ARG A 501 -9.40 35.34 -37.51
CA ARG A 501 -9.64 35.75 -36.09
C ARG A 501 -9.57 34.49 -35.18
N PHE A 502 -9.15 34.51 -33.92
CA PHE A 502 -8.48 35.53 -33.08
C PHE A 502 -7.16 34.96 -32.50
N LEU A 503 -6.22 35.84 -32.17
CA LEU A 503 -5.23 35.60 -31.11
C LEU A 503 -5.69 36.45 -29.92
N THR A 504 -6.04 35.83 -28.80
CA THR A 504 -6.10 36.52 -27.51
C THR A 504 -4.67 36.77 -27.05
N ALA A 505 -4.33 38.03 -26.75
CA ALA A 505 -3.02 38.34 -26.21
C ALA A 505 -2.89 37.75 -24.79
N PRO A 506 -1.73 37.20 -24.41
CA PRO A 506 -1.48 36.91 -23.00
C PRO A 506 -1.55 38.21 -22.21
N ALA A 507 -2.14 38.17 -21.01
CA ALA A 507 -2.22 39.34 -20.15
C ALA A 507 -0.80 39.80 -19.77
N ALA A 508 -0.48 41.07 -20.01
CA ALA A 508 0.77 41.63 -19.48
C ALA A 508 0.68 41.68 -17.95
N PRO A 509 1.71 41.26 -17.20
CA PRO A 509 1.72 41.39 -15.74
C PRO A 509 1.47 42.84 -15.32
N VAL A 510 0.62 43.03 -14.31
CA VAL A 510 0.22 44.35 -13.84
C VAL A 510 1.21 44.82 -12.78
N PHE A 511 1.79 45.99 -13.01
CA PHE A 511 2.80 46.60 -12.15
C PHE A 511 2.27 47.89 -11.52
N ASN A 512 2.61 48.11 -10.25
CA ASN A 512 2.56 49.43 -9.61
C ASN A 512 3.89 49.67 -8.88
N SER A 513 4.03 50.82 -8.20
CA SER A 513 5.26 51.21 -7.51
C SER A 513 5.56 50.45 -6.20
N GLN A 514 4.80 49.40 -5.88
CA GLN A 514 4.94 48.62 -4.63
C GLN A 514 4.76 47.10 -4.81
N SER A 515 4.17 46.63 -5.92
CA SER A 515 3.84 45.22 -6.13
C SER A 515 3.76 44.83 -7.62
N ALA A 516 3.89 43.54 -7.90
CA ALA A 516 3.70 42.95 -9.23
C ALA A 516 2.82 41.69 -9.15
N THR A 517 1.88 41.54 -10.08
CA THR A 517 1.00 40.36 -10.17
C THR A 517 1.20 39.62 -11.49
N PHE A 518 1.31 38.29 -11.42
CA PHE A 518 1.55 37.36 -12.51
C PHE A 518 0.37 36.38 -12.58
N THR A 519 -0.37 36.37 -13.69
CA THR A 519 -1.64 35.62 -13.85
C THR A 519 -1.47 34.27 -14.58
N TYR A 520 -0.24 33.85 -14.85
CA TYR A 520 0.10 32.53 -15.39
C TYR A 520 1.59 32.25 -15.20
N ILE A 521 1.93 30.97 -15.04
CA ILE A 521 3.31 30.47 -15.09
C ILE A 521 3.42 29.62 -16.37
N ARG A 522 4.06 30.15 -17.43
CA ARG A 522 4.33 29.36 -18.64
C ARG A 522 5.60 28.54 -18.43
N LEU A 523 5.51 27.23 -18.55
CA LEU A 523 6.66 26.32 -18.45
C LEU A 523 7.30 26.11 -19.82
N ILE A 524 8.63 26.17 -19.84
CA ILE A 524 9.45 25.87 -21.02
C ILE A 524 10.41 24.76 -20.60
N ASP A 525 10.24 23.58 -21.19
CA ASP A 525 11.15 22.45 -21.03
C ASP A 525 12.46 22.67 -21.81
N ASP A 526 13.54 21.99 -21.43
CA ASP A 526 14.84 22.08 -22.09
C ASP A 526 14.82 21.62 -23.56
N GLY A 527 13.82 20.84 -23.97
CA GLY A 527 13.53 20.53 -25.38
C GLY A 527 12.90 21.68 -26.17
N GLY A 528 12.61 22.83 -25.55
CA GLY A 528 11.94 23.98 -26.17
C GLY A 528 10.44 23.76 -26.43
N SER A 529 9.83 22.75 -25.80
CA SER A 529 8.40 22.51 -25.91
C SER A 529 7.62 23.42 -24.96
N GLU A 530 6.74 24.26 -25.51
CA GLU A 530 5.80 25.05 -24.70
C GLU A 530 4.66 24.14 -24.23
N LYS A 531 4.63 23.85 -22.92
CA LYS A 531 3.49 23.19 -22.27
C LYS A 531 2.78 24.27 -21.47
N GLU A 532 1.72 24.86 -22.04
CA GLU A 532 0.91 25.83 -21.31
C GLU A 532 0.22 25.15 -20.12
N LEU A 533 0.43 25.70 -18.93
CA LEU A 533 -0.39 25.39 -17.78
C LEU A 533 -1.72 26.13 -17.93
N ASP A 534 -2.84 25.43 -17.76
CA ASP A 534 -4.08 26.11 -17.39
C ASP A 534 -4.04 26.45 -15.89
N ALA A 535 -3.17 27.40 -15.56
CA ALA A 535 -3.04 28.05 -14.27
C ALA A 535 -3.75 29.41 -14.27
N SER A 536 -4.79 29.56 -15.10
CA SER A 536 -5.52 30.81 -15.33
C SER A 536 -6.18 31.39 -14.07
N ASP A 537 -6.48 30.52 -13.10
CA ASP A 537 -7.06 30.83 -11.78
C ASP A 537 -6.02 30.98 -10.65
N LEU A 538 -4.70 30.95 -10.94
CA LEU A 538 -3.64 31.12 -9.93
C LEU A 538 -2.89 32.45 -10.14
N SER A 539 -3.27 33.49 -9.39
CA SER A 539 -2.54 34.77 -9.33
C SER A 539 -1.35 34.66 -8.35
N PHE A 540 -0.14 34.80 -8.85
CA PHE A 540 1.04 35.01 -8.00
C PHE A 540 1.29 36.51 -7.85
N LYS A 541 1.26 37.03 -6.62
CA LYS A 541 1.58 38.45 -6.32
C LYS A 541 2.84 38.52 -5.47
N VAL A 542 3.77 39.38 -5.87
CA VAL A 542 4.92 39.80 -5.04
C VAL A 542 4.65 41.20 -4.51
N ASP A 543 4.93 41.42 -3.22
CA ASP A 543 4.93 42.76 -2.63
C ASP A 543 6.36 43.17 -2.27
N PHE A 544 6.79 44.31 -2.79
CA PHE A 544 8.16 44.80 -2.68
C PHE A 544 8.37 45.70 -1.46
N GLY A 545 7.28 46.18 -0.83
CA GLY A 545 7.31 47.14 0.29
C GLY A 545 7.85 48.55 -0.03
N LYS A 546 8.63 48.70 -1.11
CA LYS A 546 9.25 49.95 -1.60
C LYS A 546 9.26 49.97 -3.14
N PRO A 547 9.39 51.15 -3.78
CA PRO A 547 9.62 51.23 -5.21
C PRO A 547 10.95 50.59 -5.62
N ILE A 548 10.90 49.67 -6.58
CA ILE A 548 12.07 49.02 -7.19
C ILE A 548 12.08 49.33 -8.71
N GLY A 549 13.27 49.38 -9.31
CA GLY A 549 13.45 49.61 -10.75
C GLY A 549 12.90 48.50 -11.64
N THR A 550 12.87 48.76 -12.95
CA THR A 550 12.30 47.88 -13.99
C THR A 550 12.80 46.43 -13.87
N PRO A 551 11.92 45.42 -13.95
CA PRO A 551 12.33 44.01 -13.93
C PRO A 551 13.13 43.63 -15.18
N VAL A 552 14.09 42.73 -15.00
CA VAL A 552 14.85 42.13 -16.10
C VAL A 552 14.70 40.61 -16.02
N THR A 553 14.04 40.02 -17.01
CA THR A 553 14.01 38.57 -17.19
C THR A 553 15.40 38.09 -17.56
N VAL A 554 15.95 37.13 -16.82
CA VAL A 554 17.28 36.54 -17.04
C VAL A 554 17.16 35.03 -17.15
N ALA A 555 17.81 34.45 -18.16
CA ALA A 555 17.91 33.00 -18.29
C ALA A 555 18.93 32.46 -17.28
N CYS A 556 18.48 31.63 -16.35
CA CYS A 556 19.28 31.11 -15.23
C CYS A 556 19.89 29.72 -15.53
N GLY A 557 20.33 29.52 -16.78
CA GLY A 557 20.71 28.21 -17.31
C GLY A 557 19.50 27.38 -17.76
N GLN A 558 19.75 26.09 -18.03
CA GLN A 558 18.75 25.13 -18.48
C GLN A 558 17.52 25.07 -17.56
N GLY A 559 16.33 25.07 -18.16
CA GLY A 559 15.02 25.03 -17.50
C GLY A 559 14.61 26.20 -16.59
N LYS A 560 15.42 27.27 -16.43
CA LYS A 560 15.23 28.25 -15.33
C LYS A 560 14.95 29.68 -15.80
N ILE A 561 13.75 30.17 -15.47
CA ILE A 561 13.32 31.57 -15.64
C ILE A 561 13.56 32.35 -14.34
N CYS A 562 14.51 33.29 -14.34
CA CYS A 562 14.68 34.26 -13.25
C CYS A 562 14.11 35.63 -13.63
N VAL A 563 13.51 36.35 -12.67
CA VAL A 563 13.10 37.76 -12.84
C VAL A 563 13.89 38.60 -11.85
N ASN A 564 15.02 39.15 -12.29
CA ASN A 564 15.90 39.94 -11.43
C ASN A 564 15.43 41.40 -11.39
N TRP A 565 15.41 42.00 -10.20
CA TRP A 565 14.91 43.34 -9.96
C TRP A 565 16.08 44.24 -9.53
N MET A 566 16.47 45.19 -10.40
CA MET A 566 17.67 45.98 -10.19
C MET A 566 17.48 47.11 -9.14
N GLN A 567 17.34 46.75 -7.86
CA GLN A 567 17.90 47.51 -6.73
C GLN A 567 17.80 46.87 -5.34
N GLN A 568 17.02 45.79 -5.14
CA GLN A 568 17.00 45.01 -3.88
C GLN A 568 16.97 43.50 -4.19
N ASN A 569 17.24 42.67 -3.18
CA ASN A 569 17.64 41.27 -3.35
C ASN A 569 16.69 40.45 -4.24
N ALA A 570 17.28 39.61 -5.10
CA ALA A 570 16.60 39.02 -6.24
C ALA A 570 15.45 38.08 -5.85
N ILE A 571 14.29 38.29 -6.48
CA ILE A 571 13.22 37.30 -6.49
C ILE A 571 13.61 36.18 -7.44
N SER A 572 13.67 34.97 -6.92
CA SER A 572 13.90 33.77 -7.71
C SER A 572 12.69 32.85 -7.56
N ALA A 573 12.05 32.56 -8.68
CA ALA A 573 11.12 31.44 -8.81
C ALA A 573 11.86 30.34 -9.56
N GLN A 574 11.89 29.11 -9.02
CA GLN A 574 12.54 27.99 -9.70
C GLN A 574 11.66 26.75 -9.65
N LEU A 575 11.54 26.08 -10.80
CA LEU A 575 11.05 24.72 -10.87
C LEU A 575 12.07 23.78 -10.22
N VAL A 576 11.60 22.86 -9.39
CA VAL A 576 12.44 21.87 -8.70
C VAL A 576 12.07 20.47 -9.17
N PHE A 577 12.80 19.97 -10.16
CA PHE A 577 12.71 18.58 -10.59
C PHE A 577 13.39 17.69 -9.53
N GLU A 578 12.58 17.05 -8.69
CA GLU A 578 13.05 16.09 -7.69
C GLU A 578 13.21 14.70 -8.34
N GLY A 579 14.33 14.51 -9.04
CA GLY A 579 14.69 13.26 -9.69
C GLY A 579 16.08 13.30 -10.30
N THR A 580 16.71 12.13 -10.45
CA THR A 580 17.94 12.00 -11.24
C THR A 580 17.65 12.26 -12.72
N SER A 581 18.59 12.89 -13.43
CA SER A 581 18.39 13.42 -14.79
C SER A 581 18.31 12.37 -15.92
N SER A 582 17.91 11.14 -15.59
CA SER A 582 17.71 9.99 -16.49
C SER A 582 16.27 9.84 -16.98
N ASP A 583 15.28 10.25 -16.19
CA ASP A 583 13.90 9.73 -16.30
C ASP A 583 12.95 10.65 -17.10
N LEU A 584 13.52 11.51 -17.96
CA LEU A 584 12.85 12.62 -18.64
C LEU A 584 11.74 12.26 -19.66
N TRP A 585 11.43 10.98 -19.91
CA TRP A 585 10.38 10.55 -20.85
C TRP A 585 9.58 9.33 -20.37
N GLN A 586 8.68 9.54 -19.41
CA GLN A 586 7.57 8.63 -19.06
C GLN A 586 6.24 9.27 -19.52
N PRO A 587 5.58 8.80 -20.61
CA PRO A 587 4.41 9.47 -21.20
C PRO A 587 3.08 9.44 -20.40
N ALA A 588 3.13 9.25 -19.07
CA ALA A 588 1.94 9.04 -18.22
C ALA A 588 2.02 9.66 -16.81
N GLN A 589 2.99 10.52 -16.53
CA GLN A 589 3.15 11.19 -15.23
C GLN A 589 3.42 12.70 -15.38
N ALA A 590 3.27 13.43 -14.26
CA ALA A 590 3.45 14.88 -14.10
C ALA A 590 2.43 15.83 -14.79
N ASN A 591 1.25 15.93 -14.16
CA ASN A 591 0.49 17.19 -14.04
C ASN A 591 0.80 17.91 -12.71
N SER A 592 2.02 17.73 -12.17
CA SER A 592 2.41 18.27 -10.86
C SER A 592 3.72 19.04 -10.93
N TRP A 593 3.78 20.19 -10.26
CA TRP A 593 4.90 21.13 -10.37
C TRP A 593 5.35 21.63 -9.00
N ASN A 594 6.62 21.40 -8.69
CA ASN A 594 7.28 21.94 -7.51
C ASN A 594 7.89 23.31 -7.86
N VAL A 595 7.52 24.36 -7.14
CA VAL A 595 8.03 25.73 -7.33
C VAL A 595 8.59 26.23 -6.01
N ALA A 596 9.88 26.59 -6.00
CA ALA A 596 10.49 27.36 -4.92
C ALA A 596 10.43 28.85 -5.24
N VAL A 597 10.08 29.70 -4.26
CA VAL A 597 10.06 31.16 -4.40
C VAL A 597 10.81 31.81 -3.24
N VAL A 598 11.70 32.74 -3.56
CA VAL A 598 12.41 33.62 -2.60
C VAL A 598 12.04 35.08 -2.90
N GLY A 599 11.81 35.89 -1.85
CA GLY A 599 11.49 37.31 -1.97
C GLY A 599 11.39 38.00 -0.61
N PRO A 600 11.09 39.31 -0.52
CA PRO A 600 10.83 39.98 0.76
C PRO A 600 9.47 39.59 1.36
N SER A 601 8.44 39.51 0.51
CA SER A 601 7.15 38.87 0.79
C SER A 601 6.43 38.56 -0.53
N HIS A 602 5.61 37.49 -0.54
CA HIS A 602 4.86 37.09 -1.73
C HIS A 602 3.64 36.25 -1.36
N SER A 603 2.66 36.15 -2.25
CA SER A 603 1.39 35.47 -2.00
C SER A 603 0.88 34.73 -3.22
N TYR A 604 0.22 33.60 -2.99
CA TYR A 604 -0.46 32.81 -4.03
C TYR A 604 -1.98 32.91 -3.82
N GLU A 605 -2.67 33.58 -4.74
CA GLU A 605 -4.13 33.63 -4.79
C GLU A 605 -4.62 32.49 -5.70
N PHE A 606 -5.41 31.60 -5.12
CA PHE A 606 -5.95 30.39 -5.73
C PHE A 606 -7.48 30.53 -5.81
N SER A 607 -7.96 30.85 -7.01
CA SER A 607 -9.39 31.01 -7.30
C SER A 607 -10.09 29.65 -7.33
N HIS A 608 -11.21 29.57 -6.61
CA HIS A 608 -12.14 28.43 -6.62
C HIS A 608 -13.60 28.92 -6.75
N LYS A 609 -13.79 30.04 -7.44
CA LYS A 609 -15.09 30.70 -7.64
C LYS A 609 -16.06 29.77 -8.39
N GLY A 610 -17.05 29.26 -7.68
CA GLY A 610 -18.02 28.27 -8.21
C GLY A 610 -17.60 26.81 -8.01
N GLU A 611 -16.53 26.56 -7.26
CA GLU A 611 -16.07 25.24 -6.84
C GLU A 611 -16.04 25.10 -5.31
N GLN A 612 -16.12 23.86 -4.83
CA GLN A 612 -15.93 23.57 -3.42
C GLN A 612 -14.44 23.46 -3.10
N LEU A 613 -14.02 24.01 -1.96
CA LEU A 613 -12.67 23.96 -1.40
C LEU A 613 -12.63 22.86 -0.32
N PHE A 614 -11.54 22.11 -0.23
CA PHE A 614 -11.33 21.09 0.81
C PHE A 614 -9.89 21.13 1.33
N GLY A 615 -9.69 20.71 2.58
CA GLY A 615 -8.39 20.73 3.24
C GLY A 615 -8.08 22.07 3.90
N GLY A 616 -6.81 22.28 4.26
CA GLY A 616 -6.37 23.37 5.13
C GLY A 616 -6.42 23.00 6.62
N PRO A 617 -6.79 23.93 7.51
CA PRO A 617 -6.96 23.63 8.92
C PRO A 617 -8.19 22.74 9.11
N ILE A 618 -8.16 21.85 10.10
CA ILE A 618 -9.25 20.92 10.35
C ILE A 618 -10.24 21.51 11.33
N GLU A 619 -11.20 22.24 10.78
CA GLU A 619 -12.28 22.90 11.52
C GLU A 619 -13.60 22.11 11.37
N ASP A 620 -14.62 22.53 12.12
CA ASP A 620 -15.99 21.98 12.12
C ASP A 620 -16.80 22.24 10.84
N ILE A 621 -16.14 22.62 9.73
CA ILE A 621 -16.77 23.09 8.49
C ILE A 621 -16.33 22.23 7.30
N PHE A 622 -17.31 21.71 6.56
CA PHE A 622 -17.10 20.96 5.33
C PHE A 622 -18.22 21.27 4.33
N PRO A 623 -17.94 21.53 3.04
CA PRO A 623 -16.63 21.88 2.47
C PRO A 623 -16.06 23.19 3.04
N SER A 624 -14.75 23.40 2.92
CA SER A 624 -13.98 24.48 3.55
C SER A 624 -14.33 25.91 3.05
N ASN A 625 -15.23 26.09 2.07
CA ASN A 625 -15.58 27.41 1.51
C ASN A 625 -16.04 28.43 2.56
N GLN A 626 -16.68 27.95 3.63
CA GLN A 626 -17.24 28.78 4.71
C GLN A 626 -16.25 29.04 5.85
N ASP A 627 -15.06 28.44 5.83
CA ASP A 627 -13.95 28.84 6.71
C ASP A 627 -13.35 30.16 6.21
N ILE A 628 -13.91 31.28 6.69
CA ILE A 628 -13.49 32.63 6.34
C ILE A 628 -12.41 33.08 7.35
N LYS A 629 -11.13 33.00 6.93
CA LYS A 629 -9.98 33.54 7.66
C LYS A 629 -9.57 34.89 7.08
N GLU A 630 -9.18 35.82 7.94
CA GLU A 630 -8.57 37.11 7.55
C GLU A 630 -7.15 37.20 8.13
N ASN A 631 -6.14 37.12 7.26
CA ASN A 631 -4.71 37.16 7.56
C ASN A 631 -4.30 36.31 8.79
N ALA A 632 -4.82 35.08 8.88
CA ALA A 632 -4.55 34.18 10.00
C ALA A 632 -3.17 33.51 9.86
N PRO A 633 -2.29 33.53 10.88
CA PRO A 633 -1.03 32.77 10.84
C PRO A 633 -1.31 31.27 10.83
N TYR A 634 -0.64 30.54 9.94
CA TYR A 634 -0.86 29.11 9.73
C TYR A 634 -0.12 28.24 10.75
N THR A 635 -0.50 28.40 12.02
CA THR A 635 0.08 27.71 13.18
C THR A 635 -1.00 27.07 14.05
N THR A 636 -0.75 25.87 14.57
CA THR A 636 -1.70 25.16 15.44
C THR A 636 -2.11 26.00 16.65
N SER A 637 -3.41 26.04 16.95
CA SER A 637 -3.93 26.74 18.13
C SER A 637 -4.96 25.93 18.90
N GLU A 638 -4.95 26.10 20.23
CA GLU A 638 -6.05 25.72 21.08
C GLU A 638 -7.23 26.65 20.76
N GLY A 639 -8.07 26.27 19.80
CA GLY A 639 -9.10 27.18 19.34
C GLY A 639 -10.01 26.64 18.27
N GLY A 640 -11.27 26.42 18.66
CA GLY A 640 -12.40 26.50 17.73
C GLY A 640 -12.79 27.95 17.42
N HIS A 641 -13.99 28.14 16.87
CA HIS A 641 -14.58 29.38 16.32
C HIS A 641 -14.49 30.66 17.18
N TYR A 642 -14.13 30.57 18.47
CA TYR A 642 -13.82 31.72 19.32
C TYR A 642 -12.56 32.48 18.84
N HIS A 643 -11.62 31.81 18.15
CA HIS A 643 -10.39 32.40 17.62
C HIS A 643 -10.38 32.43 16.09
N LYS A 644 -11.32 33.18 15.50
CA LYS A 644 -11.56 33.27 14.04
C LYS A 644 -10.34 33.55 13.14
N ASN A 645 -9.24 34.08 13.69
CA ASN A 645 -8.03 34.44 12.95
C ASN A 645 -6.81 33.62 13.41
N THR A 646 -7.01 32.41 13.95
CA THR A 646 -5.98 31.37 14.07
C THR A 646 -6.40 30.12 13.27
N ALA A 647 -5.57 29.08 13.31
CA ALA A 647 -5.84 27.78 12.69
C ALA A 647 -5.97 26.70 13.79
N ASP A 648 -6.81 25.69 13.56
CA ASP A 648 -7.19 24.65 14.52
C ASP A 648 -6.01 23.77 15.05
N ALA A 649 -6.29 22.74 15.84
CA ALA A 649 -5.30 21.82 16.40
C ALA A 649 -4.54 20.99 15.35
N VAL A 650 -5.13 20.78 14.16
CA VAL A 650 -4.52 20.05 13.03
C VAL A 650 -4.44 20.95 11.79
N VAL A 651 -3.23 21.18 11.27
CA VAL A 651 -2.94 22.18 10.24
C VAL A 651 -2.08 21.64 9.08
N GLU A 652 -2.61 20.68 8.33
CA GLU A 652 -1.90 20.20 7.13
C GLU A 652 -1.91 21.25 6.02
N ARG A 653 -0.74 21.56 5.45
CA ARG A 653 -0.57 22.62 4.44
C ARG A 653 -1.00 22.20 3.05
N ILE A 654 -2.19 21.59 2.89
CA ILE A 654 -2.71 21.11 1.61
C ILE A 654 -4.19 21.44 1.40
N TRP A 655 -4.51 21.95 0.22
CA TRP A 655 -5.85 22.31 -0.23
C TRP A 655 -6.17 21.69 -1.59
N TYR A 656 -7.46 21.43 -1.83
CA TYR A 656 -8.02 20.85 -3.06
C TYR A 656 -9.27 21.63 -3.49
N THR A 657 -9.57 21.65 -4.79
CA THR A 657 -10.86 22.13 -5.32
C THR A 657 -11.67 20.99 -5.92
N SER A 658 -13.01 21.12 -5.98
CA SER A 658 -13.89 20.15 -6.63
C SER A 658 -13.50 19.85 -8.07
N GLY A 659 -13.04 20.87 -8.82
CA GLY A 659 -12.49 20.76 -10.18
C GLY A 659 -11.14 20.07 -10.30
N GLY A 660 -10.61 19.45 -9.23
CA GLY A 660 -9.43 18.59 -9.30
C GLY A 660 -8.09 19.32 -9.26
N ARG A 661 -8.07 20.58 -8.84
CA ARG A 661 -6.83 21.32 -8.59
C ARG A 661 -6.39 21.11 -7.14
N ALA A 662 -5.09 21.11 -6.88
CA ALA A 662 -4.57 21.04 -5.51
C ALA A 662 -3.25 21.79 -5.35
N ILE A 663 -3.03 22.31 -4.14
CA ILE A 663 -1.79 23.01 -3.74
C ILE A 663 -1.34 22.53 -2.36
N ARG A 664 -0.06 22.17 -2.23
CA ARG A 664 0.61 21.90 -0.95
C ARG A 664 1.73 22.91 -0.75
N VAL A 665 1.86 23.47 0.45
CA VAL A 665 2.95 24.38 0.85
C VAL A 665 3.87 23.65 1.85
N SER A 666 5.18 23.90 1.82
CA SER A 666 6.10 23.24 2.76
C SER A 666 6.05 23.85 4.17
N GLU A 667 6.30 23.02 5.19
CA GLU A 667 6.24 23.43 6.61
C GLU A 667 7.22 24.54 6.98
N GLU A 668 8.34 24.68 6.25
CA GLU A 668 9.31 25.74 6.51
C GLU A 668 8.86 27.13 6.03
N THR A 669 7.69 27.22 5.40
CA THR A 669 7.16 28.47 4.85
C THR A 669 6.52 29.33 5.95
N PRO A 670 6.92 30.60 6.15
CA PRO A 670 6.24 31.49 7.08
C PRO A 670 4.90 31.96 6.49
N LEU A 671 3.85 31.18 6.73
CA LEU A 671 2.58 31.19 6.01
C LEU A 671 1.45 31.82 6.83
N PHE A 672 0.69 32.68 6.17
CA PHE A 672 -0.59 33.24 6.58
C PHE A 672 -1.66 32.89 5.54
N ILE A 673 -2.92 32.81 5.95
CA ILE A 673 -4.05 32.53 5.07
C ILE A 673 -5.14 33.60 5.14
N ASP A 674 -5.66 33.98 3.97
CA ASP A 674 -6.93 34.68 3.80
C ASP A 674 -7.84 33.80 2.95
N SER A 675 -9.07 33.50 3.40
CA SER A 675 -9.98 32.58 2.72
C SER A 675 -11.41 33.12 2.66
N ASN A 676 -12.12 32.82 1.58
CA ASN A 676 -13.56 33.05 1.45
C ASN A 676 -14.18 32.14 0.37
N ASN A 677 -15.49 32.25 0.16
CA ASN A 677 -16.25 31.44 -0.81
C ASN A 677 -15.72 31.42 -2.26
N GLU A 678 -14.87 32.36 -2.68
CA GLU A 678 -14.35 32.45 -4.06
C GLU A 678 -12.83 32.23 -4.21
N ARG A 679 -12.05 32.43 -3.16
CA ARG A 679 -10.58 32.34 -3.22
C ARG A 679 -9.94 31.96 -1.88
N LEU A 680 -8.77 31.34 -2.01
CA LEU A 680 -7.77 31.15 -0.95
C LEU A 680 -6.52 31.95 -1.31
N VAL A 681 -5.99 32.76 -0.39
CA VAL A 681 -4.71 33.48 -0.55
C VAL A 681 -3.72 32.95 0.48
N LEU A 682 -2.62 32.41 -0.01
CA LEU A 682 -1.52 31.84 0.77
C LEU A 682 -0.37 32.86 0.81
N SER A 683 -0.32 33.66 1.87
CA SER A 683 0.58 34.80 2.04
C SER A 683 1.85 34.39 2.79
N VAL A 684 3.02 34.63 2.19
CA VAL A 684 4.33 34.27 2.73
C VAL A 684 5.09 35.54 3.16
N LYS A 685 5.32 35.69 4.47
CA LYS A 685 5.87 36.92 5.06
C LYS A 685 6.44 36.72 6.47
N ASN A 686 7.49 37.47 6.80
CA ASN A 686 8.10 37.49 8.13
C ASN A 686 7.37 38.47 9.07
N GLU A 687 6.20 38.03 9.54
CA GLU A 687 5.42 38.68 10.60
C GLU A 687 5.20 37.70 11.76
N LEU A 688 4.99 38.21 12.98
CA LEU A 688 4.69 37.39 14.16
C LEU A 688 3.50 36.47 13.89
N PRO A 689 3.55 35.17 14.27
CA PRO A 689 4.52 34.54 15.18
C PRO A 689 5.86 34.09 14.55
N TYR A 690 6.04 34.26 13.24
CA TYR A 690 7.29 33.91 12.56
C TYR A 690 8.39 34.97 12.81
N PRO A 691 9.69 34.65 12.65
CA PRO A 691 10.77 35.58 12.99
C PRO A 691 10.83 36.77 12.02
N THR A 692 10.79 37.98 12.56
CA THR A 692 10.85 39.23 11.79
C THR A 692 12.28 39.70 11.46
N SER A 693 13.29 38.86 11.71
CA SER A 693 14.71 39.21 11.63
C SER A 693 15.36 39.02 10.25
N ASP A 694 14.78 38.16 9.41
CA ASP A 694 15.26 37.93 8.04
C ASP A 694 14.56 38.92 7.08
N PRO A 695 15.30 39.69 6.25
CA PRO A 695 14.70 40.57 5.24
C PRO A 695 14.05 39.81 4.07
N THR A 696 14.12 38.47 4.07
CA THR A 696 13.59 37.59 3.02
C THR A 696 12.85 36.38 3.57
N VAL A 697 11.91 35.89 2.77
CA VAL A 697 11.18 34.64 2.95
C VAL A 697 11.51 33.66 1.84
N THR A 698 11.42 32.36 2.14
CA THR A 698 11.42 31.29 1.16
C THR A 698 10.18 30.42 1.35
N SER A 699 9.54 30.03 0.26
CA SER A 699 8.51 29.00 0.23
C SER A 699 8.87 27.93 -0.78
N ARG A 700 8.37 26.71 -0.57
CA ARG A 700 8.24 25.69 -1.60
C ARG A 700 6.78 25.27 -1.69
N ILE A 701 6.24 25.24 -2.91
CA ILE A 701 4.87 24.78 -3.16
C ILE A 701 4.86 23.65 -4.20
N LYS A 702 3.94 22.72 -4.06
CA LYS A 702 3.59 21.70 -5.07
C LYS A 702 2.18 21.97 -5.54
N ILE A 703 2.01 22.23 -6.83
CA ILE A 703 0.70 22.40 -7.49
C ILE A 703 0.40 21.12 -8.29
N LEU A 704 -0.87 20.74 -8.39
CA LEU A 704 -1.38 19.61 -9.16
C LEU A 704 -2.69 19.99 -9.88
N ALA A 705 -2.91 19.46 -11.09
CA ALA A 705 -4.20 19.51 -11.78
C ALA A 705 -4.63 18.12 -12.31
N GLU A 706 -5.82 17.68 -11.91
CA GLU A 706 -6.45 16.39 -12.21
C GLU A 706 -7.91 16.59 -12.63
N GLU A 707 -8.60 15.53 -13.07
CA GLU A 707 -9.98 15.61 -13.60
C GLU A 707 -11.04 16.04 -12.56
N ASN A 708 -10.80 15.78 -11.26
CA ASN A 708 -11.71 16.08 -10.15
C ASN A 708 -11.01 15.89 -8.79
N VAL A 709 -11.64 16.39 -7.72
CA VAL A 709 -11.11 16.34 -6.34
C VAL A 709 -10.61 14.96 -5.92
N LYS A 710 -11.32 13.88 -6.28
CA LYS A 710 -10.92 12.52 -5.92
C LYS A 710 -9.57 12.12 -6.52
N LYS A 711 -9.34 12.42 -7.81
CA LYS A 711 -8.04 12.17 -8.43
C LYS A 711 -6.94 13.06 -7.84
N ALA A 712 -7.24 14.33 -7.60
CA ALA A 712 -6.30 15.27 -6.98
C ALA A 712 -5.84 14.80 -5.59
N TRP A 713 -6.79 14.36 -4.76
CA TRP A 713 -6.54 13.79 -3.44
C TRP A 713 -5.70 12.50 -3.53
N MET A 714 -6.07 11.56 -4.39
CA MET A 714 -5.31 10.32 -4.59
C MET A 714 -3.87 10.58 -5.07
N ALA A 715 -3.65 11.53 -5.99
CA ALA A 715 -2.33 11.81 -6.54
C ALA A 715 -1.43 12.66 -5.61
N MET A 716 -2.00 13.49 -4.73
CA MET A 716 -1.22 14.14 -3.67
C MET A 716 -0.84 13.18 -2.53
N ASN A 717 -1.68 12.18 -2.26
CA ASN A 717 -1.53 11.28 -1.10
C ASN A 717 -1.03 9.87 -1.45
N VAL A 718 -0.57 9.64 -2.69
CA VAL A 718 -0.09 8.34 -3.19
C VAL A 718 1.05 7.70 -2.36
N ASN A 719 1.80 8.51 -1.62
CA ASN A 719 2.89 8.06 -0.75
C ASN A 719 2.51 7.99 0.76
N LEU A 720 1.26 8.30 1.15
CA LEU A 720 0.85 8.21 2.55
C LEU A 720 0.86 6.75 3.02
N ARG A 721 1.43 6.53 4.20
CA ARG A 721 1.37 5.25 4.91
C ARG A 721 0.15 5.27 5.83
N LYS A 722 -0.70 4.25 5.76
CA LYS A 722 -1.80 4.08 6.71
C LYS A 722 -1.27 3.56 8.04
N THR A 723 -1.44 4.34 9.10
CA THR A 723 -1.31 3.87 10.48
C THR A 723 -2.28 2.72 10.71
N SER A 724 -1.76 1.59 11.19
CA SER A 724 -2.54 0.37 11.45
C SER A 724 -2.78 0.24 12.97
N PRO A 725 -3.95 0.67 13.48
CA PRO A 725 -4.28 0.55 14.90
C PRO A 725 -4.45 -0.92 15.35
N PRO A 726 -4.26 -1.23 16.64
CA PRO A 726 -4.52 -2.58 17.17
C PRO A 726 -6.02 -2.90 17.11
N GLU A 727 -6.41 -4.15 16.79
CA GLU A 727 -7.84 -4.51 16.62
C GLU A 727 -8.70 -4.09 17.81
N VAL A 728 -8.22 -4.24 19.04
CA VAL A 728 -8.94 -3.84 20.26
C VAL A 728 -9.38 -2.38 20.28
N SER A 729 -8.63 -1.45 19.66
CA SER A 729 -8.94 -0.01 19.71
C SER A 729 -9.93 0.46 18.64
N ILE A 730 -10.26 -0.40 17.68
CA ILE A 730 -11.25 -0.18 16.60
C ILE A 730 -12.47 -1.09 16.77
N ARG A 731 -12.29 -2.27 17.38
CA ARG A 731 -13.36 -3.26 17.57
C ARG A 731 -14.11 -3.10 18.88
N LYS A 732 -13.46 -2.58 19.92
CA LYS A 732 -14.08 -2.34 21.22
C LYS A 732 -14.05 -0.85 21.53
N PRO A 733 -15.15 -0.27 22.04
CA PRO A 733 -15.15 1.09 22.54
C PRO A 733 -14.10 1.33 23.63
N MET A 734 -13.74 2.59 23.80
CA MET A 734 -12.93 3.08 24.91
C MET A 734 -13.73 4.01 25.82
N ILE A 735 -13.30 4.18 27.07
CA ILE A 735 -13.93 5.12 28.01
C ILE A 735 -12.88 5.93 28.78
N SER A 736 -13.02 7.25 28.82
CA SER A 736 -12.25 8.11 29.72
C SER A 736 -12.97 8.22 31.08
N THR A 737 -12.22 8.30 32.17
CA THR A 737 -12.75 8.61 33.50
C THR A 737 -13.13 10.10 33.67
N TRP A 738 -12.84 10.97 32.69
CA TRP A 738 -12.91 12.42 32.82
C TRP A 738 -14.26 12.93 33.31
N VAL A 739 -15.36 12.69 32.59
CA VAL A 739 -16.67 13.23 32.99
C VAL A 739 -17.22 12.56 34.25
N ALA A 740 -16.89 11.29 34.48
CA ALA A 740 -17.39 10.53 35.63
C ALA A 740 -16.69 10.84 36.96
N LEU A 741 -15.37 11.11 36.94
CA LEU A 741 -14.55 11.23 38.15
C LEU A 741 -13.87 12.61 38.32
N LYS A 742 -13.60 13.33 37.21
CA LYS A 742 -12.76 14.55 37.16
C LYS A 742 -11.49 14.39 38.03
N ARG A 743 -10.98 15.46 38.66
CA ARG A 743 -9.77 15.45 39.50
C ARG A 743 -9.89 14.68 40.84
N ASP A 744 -11.10 14.29 41.21
CA ASP A 744 -11.39 13.48 42.41
C ASP A 744 -11.16 11.97 42.17
N ILE A 745 -10.49 11.63 41.06
CA ILE A 745 -10.06 10.28 40.72
C ILE A 745 -9.16 9.67 41.81
N THR A 746 -9.34 8.37 42.05
CA THR A 746 -8.53 7.55 42.96
C THR A 746 -8.53 6.11 42.45
N GLN A 747 -7.54 5.31 42.84
CA GLN A 747 -7.43 3.90 42.45
C GLN A 747 -8.72 3.10 42.69
N GLN A 748 -9.33 3.23 43.88
CA GLN A 748 -10.56 2.53 44.20
C GLN A 748 -11.73 2.95 43.29
N LYS A 749 -11.87 4.26 42.99
CA LYS A 749 -12.91 4.75 42.07
C LYS A 749 -12.73 4.21 40.65
N VAL A 750 -11.50 4.09 40.14
CA VAL A 750 -11.24 3.52 38.81
C VAL A 750 -11.61 2.03 38.76
N ILE A 751 -11.23 1.27 39.80
CA ILE A 751 -11.58 -0.14 39.96
C ILE A 751 -13.10 -0.35 40.06
N ASP A 752 -13.80 0.47 40.85
CA ASP A 752 -15.26 0.37 41.01
C ASP A 752 -16.01 0.82 39.75
N PHE A 753 -15.44 1.75 38.98
CA PHE A 753 -15.92 2.16 37.66
C PHE A 753 -15.85 1.00 36.65
N ALA A 754 -14.72 0.29 36.57
CA ALA A 754 -14.57 -0.93 35.75
C ALA A 754 -15.54 -2.05 36.17
N LYS A 755 -15.66 -2.30 37.48
CA LYS A 755 -16.66 -3.24 38.04
C LYS A 755 -18.10 -2.84 37.66
N THR A 756 -18.40 -1.54 37.62
CA THR A 756 -19.70 -1.02 37.20
C THR A 756 -19.94 -1.25 35.71
N ILE A 757 -18.99 -0.91 34.83
CA ILE A 757 -19.02 -1.19 33.38
C ILE A 757 -19.35 -2.66 33.12
N LYS A 758 -18.62 -3.57 33.79
CA LYS A 758 -18.79 -5.02 33.68
C LYS A 758 -20.17 -5.50 34.18
N SER A 759 -20.65 -4.94 35.30
CA SER A 759 -22.00 -5.22 35.81
C SER A 759 -23.13 -4.75 34.88
N LYS A 760 -22.88 -3.70 34.10
CA LYS A 760 -23.79 -3.11 33.11
C LYS A 760 -23.68 -3.75 31.73
N GLN A 761 -22.86 -4.80 31.59
CA GLN A 761 -22.69 -5.57 30.35
C GLN A 761 -22.30 -4.69 29.15
N LEU A 762 -21.41 -3.71 29.38
CA LEU A 762 -20.75 -2.99 28.29
C LEU A 762 -19.38 -3.62 28.05
N ASP A 763 -19.14 -4.02 26.80
CA ASP A 763 -17.89 -4.63 26.35
C ASP A 763 -16.92 -3.52 25.91
N ILE A 764 -16.21 -2.95 26.90
CA ILE A 764 -15.28 -1.83 26.74
C ILE A 764 -13.85 -2.38 26.69
N GLY A 765 -13.09 -2.04 25.65
CA GLY A 765 -11.73 -2.55 25.45
C GLY A 765 -10.65 -1.74 26.16
N ILE A 766 -10.82 -0.41 26.27
CA ILE A 766 -9.80 0.50 26.83
C ILE A 766 -10.41 1.39 27.92
N ILE A 767 -9.73 1.52 29.06
CA ILE A 767 -10.04 2.49 30.11
C ILE A 767 -8.92 3.54 30.19
N GLY A 768 -9.27 4.79 29.90
CA GLY A 768 -8.38 5.95 30.03
C GLY A 768 -8.46 6.58 31.42
N VAL A 769 -7.36 6.52 32.17
CA VAL A 769 -7.17 7.20 33.45
C VAL A 769 -6.81 8.67 33.16
N ASP A 770 -7.78 9.55 33.39
CA ASP A 770 -7.71 10.97 33.01
C ASP A 770 -7.25 11.90 34.17
N ASP A 771 -7.39 13.23 34.01
CA ASP A 771 -6.90 14.30 34.90
C ASP A 771 -6.95 14.00 36.43
N GLY A 772 -5.86 14.33 37.14
CA GLY A 772 -5.78 14.33 38.60
C GLY A 772 -5.00 13.17 39.23
N TRP A 773 -4.30 12.35 38.45
CA TRP A 773 -3.49 11.22 38.93
C TRP A 773 -2.08 11.60 39.44
N GLU A 774 -1.53 12.73 38.99
CA GLU A 774 -0.19 13.23 39.36
C GLU A 774 -0.15 13.84 40.78
N THR A 775 1.02 13.81 41.43
CA THR A 775 1.27 14.59 42.67
C THR A 775 1.15 16.11 42.47
N CYS A 776 1.58 16.58 41.31
CA CYS A 776 1.35 17.94 40.80
C CYS A 776 1.62 17.97 39.30
N TYR A 777 1.02 18.91 38.56
CA TYR A 777 1.03 18.88 37.10
C TYR A 777 2.45 18.97 36.50
N GLY A 778 2.82 17.93 35.73
CA GLY A 778 4.14 17.78 35.11
C GLY A 778 5.16 17.02 35.96
N SER A 779 4.77 16.56 37.16
CA SER A 779 5.61 15.70 38.02
C SER A 779 5.88 14.33 37.41
N GLN A 780 4.96 13.82 36.59
CA GLN A 780 4.91 12.46 36.03
C GLN A 780 5.14 11.38 37.10
N ILE A 781 4.54 11.59 38.28
CA ILE A 781 4.62 10.74 39.46
C ILE A 781 3.20 10.60 40.01
N PHE A 782 2.71 9.35 40.12
CA PHE A 782 1.41 9.05 40.73
C PHE A 782 1.33 9.57 42.17
N ASP A 783 0.24 10.27 42.49
CA ASP A 783 -0.11 10.60 43.87
C ASP A 783 -0.45 9.34 44.65
N ARG A 784 0.51 8.86 45.47
CA ARG A 784 0.34 7.66 46.30
C ARG A 784 -0.67 7.81 47.44
N THR A 785 -1.27 8.98 47.65
CA THR A 785 -2.43 9.14 48.53
C THR A 785 -3.75 8.81 47.83
N LYS A 786 -3.86 9.09 46.51
CA LYS A 786 -5.00 8.73 45.65
C LYS A 786 -4.86 7.34 45.02
N PHE A 787 -3.63 6.94 44.70
CA PHE A 787 -3.27 5.69 44.04
C PHE A 787 -2.15 4.99 44.82
N PRO A 788 -2.45 4.36 45.98
CA PRO A 788 -1.43 3.72 46.81
C PRO A 788 -0.61 2.66 46.04
N ASP A 789 -1.24 1.90 45.14
CA ASP A 789 -0.58 0.92 44.28
C ASP A 789 -1.17 0.95 42.84
N PRO A 790 -0.68 1.84 41.96
CA PRO A 790 -1.17 1.94 40.59
C PRO A 790 -0.87 0.69 39.74
N LYS A 791 0.14 -0.12 40.09
CA LYS A 791 0.43 -1.36 39.35
C LYS A 791 -0.65 -2.40 39.66
N ALA A 792 -0.98 -2.62 40.94
CA ALA A 792 -2.10 -3.48 41.33
C ALA A 792 -3.45 -3.00 40.77
N MET A 793 -3.63 -1.69 40.56
CA MET A 793 -4.80 -1.16 39.83
C MET A 793 -4.84 -1.62 38.38
N VAL A 794 -3.74 -1.44 37.63
CA VAL A 794 -3.64 -1.85 36.23
C VAL A 794 -3.78 -3.38 36.10
N ASP A 795 -3.14 -4.15 36.98
CA ASP A 795 -3.28 -5.62 37.05
C ASP A 795 -4.74 -6.05 37.22
N GLU A 796 -5.54 -5.37 38.06
CA GLU A 796 -6.96 -5.67 38.24
C GLU A 796 -7.80 -5.30 36.99
N LEU A 797 -7.45 -4.22 36.27
CA LEU A 797 -8.12 -3.82 35.02
C LEU A 797 -7.79 -4.78 33.86
N HIS A 798 -6.53 -5.16 33.71
CA HIS A 798 -6.07 -6.20 32.78
C HIS A 798 -6.79 -7.53 33.04
N GLN A 799 -6.90 -7.96 34.30
CA GLN A 799 -7.65 -9.16 34.70
C GLN A 799 -9.17 -9.06 34.41
N MET A 800 -9.72 -7.84 34.27
CA MET A 800 -11.11 -7.66 33.83
C MET A 800 -11.28 -7.73 32.32
N GLY A 801 -10.20 -7.59 31.54
CA GLY A 801 -10.19 -7.60 30.08
C GLY A 801 -10.02 -6.21 29.43
N HIS A 802 -9.64 -5.19 30.20
CA HIS A 802 -9.44 -3.83 29.70
C HIS A 802 -7.95 -3.51 29.55
N THR A 803 -7.54 -2.89 28.44
CA THR A 803 -6.25 -2.17 28.38
C THR A 803 -6.38 -0.82 29.07
N VAL A 804 -5.26 -0.27 29.56
CA VAL A 804 -5.23 0.97 30.34
C VAL A 804 -4.38 2.02 29.64
N THR A 805 -4.97 3.18 29.37
CA THR A 805 -4.22 4.36 28.91
C THR A 805 -4.18 5.46 29.98
N LEU A 806 -3.13 6.26 29.97
CA LEU A 806 -2.93 7.36 30.94
C LEU A 806 -2.89 8.72 30.25
N TRP A 807 -3.58 9.71 30.82
CA TRP A 807 -3.57 11.09 30.33
C TRP A 807 -2.25 11.82 30.66
N VAL A 808 -1.66 12.47 29.66
CA VAL A 808 -0.38 13.19 29.76
C VAL A 808 -0.41 14.51 28.98
N HIS A 809 0.40 15.48 29.42
CA HIS A 809 0.42 16.85 28.90
C HIS A 809 1.86 17.43 28.93
N PRO A 810 2.18 18.43 28.09
CA PRO A 810 3.55 18.94 27.90
C PRO A 810 3.99 20.01 28.91
N PHE A 811 3.23 20.26 29.99
CA PHE A 811 3.45 21.38 30.90
C PHE A 811 4.06 20.96 32.25
N VAL A 812 4.72 21.90 32.92
CA VAL A 812 5.18 21.77 34.31
C VAL A 812 4.79 23.02 35.09
N ASN A 813 3.83 22.90 36.00
CA ASN A 813 3.26 24.05 36.72
C ASN A 813 4.27 24.70 37.69
N LEU A 814 4.21 26.03 37.83
CA LEU A 814 5.10 26.82 38.70
C LEU A 814 5.06 26.39 40.17
N GLU A 815 3.91 25.93 40.66
CA GLU A 815 3.72 25.46 42.04
C GLU A 815 4.25 24.04 42.29
N CYS A 816 4.62 23.30 41.22
CA CYS A 816 5.10 21.93 41.30
C CYS A 816 6.62 21.91 41.47
N GLU A 817 7.14 21.17 42.47
CA GLU A 817 8.59 21.01 42.72
C GLU A 817 9.37 20.46 41.49
N ALA A 818 8.66 19.88 40.53
CA ALA A 818 9.21 19.52 39.23
C ALA A 818 9.72 20.74 38.43
N HIS A 819 9.08 21.92 38.49
CA HIS A 819 9.43 23.07 37.66
C HIS A 819 10.92 23.44 37.76
N ASP A 820 11.41 23.68 38.97
CA ASP A 820 12.79 24.11 39.20
C ASP A 820 13.82 23.00 38.95
N ARG A 821 13.41 21.73 39.10
CA ARG A 821 14.22 20.54 38.76
C ARG A 821 14.29 20.28 37.26
N LEU A 822 13.27 20.66 36.50
CA LEU A 822 13.11 20.37 35.07
C LEU A 822 13.41 21.55 34.15
N LYS A 823 13.64 22.75 34.71
CA LYS A 823 13.88 24.02 34.00
C LYS A 823 14.80 23.95 32.78
N ASP A 824 15.80 23.06 32.78
CA ASP A 824 16.78 22.92 31.69
C ASP A 824 16.28 22.10 30.49
N TYR A 825 15.12 21.45 30.62
CA TYR A 825 14.35 20.81 29.55
C TYR A 825 13.14 21.64 29.09
N LEU A 826 12.88 22.79 29.73
CA LEU A 826 11.77 23.68 29.38
C LEU A 826 12.16 24.66 28.25
N VAL A 827 11.17 25.21 27.57
CA VAL A 827 11.35 26.31 26.62
C VAL A 827 11.88 27.55 27.36
N LYS A 828 12.84 28.27 26.76
CA LYS A 828 13.52 29.43 27.36
C LYS A 828 13.65 30.57 26.36
N TYR A 829 13.71 31.80 26.87
CA TYR A 829 14.16 32.98 26.11
C TYR A 829 15.68 32.95 25.88
N GLU A 830 16.19 33.85 25.04
CA GLU A 830 17.64 33.97 24.72
C GLU A 830 18.52 34.29 25.95
N ASP A 831 17.97 34.93 26.98
CA ASP A 831 18.66 35.21 28.25
C ASP A 831 18.72 34.00 29.21
N GLY A 832 18.10 32.88 28.84
CA GLY A 832 18.03 31.65 29.62
C GLY A 832 16.90 31.58 30.64
N THR A 833 16.03 32.60 30.74
CA THR A 833 14.82 32.54 31.57
C THR A 833 13.78 31.58 30.96
N VAL A 834 13.03 30.87 31.81
CA VAL A 834 12.00 29.91 31.35
C VAL A 834 10.80 30.66 30.78
N LEU A 835 10.37 30.26 29.59
CA LEU A 835 9.15 30.76 28.95
C LEU A 835 7.95 30.11 29.63
N THR A 836 7.14 30.94 30.30
CA THR A 836 5.94 30.50 31.01
C THR A 836 4.68 30.79 30.19
N THR A 837 3.67 29.92 30.33
CA THR A 837 2.37 30.05 29.68
C THR A 837 1.24 29.68 30.62
N THR A 838 0.01 29.99 30.21
CA THR A 838 -1.23 29.64 30.90
C THR A 838 -1.96 28.56 30.10
N TRP A 839 -2.50 27.57 30.80
CA TRP A 839 -3.32 26.48 30.25
C TRP A 839 -4.45 26.14 31.22
N TRP A 840 -5.39 25.28 30.85
CA TRP A 840 -6.61 25.01 31.64
C TRP A 840 -6.37 24.49 33.08
N ASN A 841 -5.17 23.96 33.36
CA ASN A 841 -4.76 23.46 34.68
C ASN A 841 -3.71 24.35 35.38
N GLY A 842 -3.45 25.58 34.92
CA GLY A 842 -2.69 26.59 35.67
C GLY A 842 -1.67 27.38 34.83
N GLN A 843 -0.58 27.80 35.48
CA GLN A 843 0.55 28.48 34.84
C GLN A 843 1.83 27.65 35.03
N GLY A 844 2.64 27.53 33.98
CA GLY A 844 3.82 26.66 33.96
C GLY A 844 4.74 26.89 32.77
N GLY A 845 5.88 26.20 32.75
CA GLY A 845 6.73 26.10 31.57
C GLY A 845 6.36 24.89 30.71
N MET A 846 6.71 24.93 29.43
CA MET A 846 6.50 23.83 28.47
C MET A 846 7.77 23.04 28.23
N ILE A 847 7.67 21.73 28.00
CA ILE A 847 8.78 20.89 27.53
C ILE A 847 9.23 21.35 26.13
N ASN A 848 10.54 21.46 25.93
CA ASN A 848 11.10 21.91 24.66
C ASN A 848 11.28 20.76 23.66
N PHE A 849 10.23 20.39 22.92
CA PHE A 849 10.31 19.33 21.90
C PHE A 849 11.21 19.67 20.70
N LEU A 850 11.74 20.89 20.59
CA LEU A 850 12.80 21.25 19.62
C LEU A 850 14.22 20.97 20.14
N ASN A 851 14.35 20.27 21.28
CA ASN A 851 15.64 19.88 21.86
C ASN A 851 15.63 18.37 22.14
N ASP A 852 16.44 17.62 21.39
CA ASP A 852 16.56 16.15 21.48
C ASP A 852 16.77 15.63 22.90
N SER A 853 17.49 16.38 23.76
CA SER A 853 17.72 15.99 25.16
C SER A 853 16.46 16.14 26.02
N ALA A 854 15.61 17.13 25.74
CA ALA A 854 14.31 17.29 26.39
C ALA A 854 13.27 16.29 25.86
N VAL A 855 13.28 16.02 24.54
CA VAL A 855 12.49 14.94 23.92
C VAL A 855 12.85 13.60 24.55
N ALA A 856 14.13 13.23 24.58
CA ALA A 856 14.61 11.98 25.16
C ALA A 856 14.30 11.88 26.66
N PHE A 857 14.45 12.98 27.41
CA PHE A 857 14.13 13.03 28.84
C PHE A 857 12.64 12.77 29.11
N TYR A 858 11.75 13.50 28.41
CA TYR A 858 10.30 13.33 28.55
C TYR A 858 9.85 11.93 28.11
N THR A 859 10.36 11.45 26.97
CA THR A 859 10.12 10.09 26.46
C THR A 859 10.56 9.03 27.48
N THR A 860 11.71 9.21 28.14
CA THR A 860 12.23 8.26 29.13
C THR A 860 11.35 8.21 30.38
N ARG A 861 10.79 9.35 30.83
CA ARG A 861 9.83 9.38 31.95
C ARG A 861 8.53 8.67 31.61
N LEU A 862 8.00 8.87 30.40
CA LEU A 862 6.80 8.15 29.95
C LEU A 862 7.05 6.65 29.77
N LYS A 863 8.18 6.24 29.15
CA LYS A 863 8.56 4.82 29.07
C LYS A 863 8.73 4.20 30.46
N LYS A 864 9.30 4.92 31.42
CA LYS A 864 9.37 4.47 32.81
C LYS A 864 8.00 4.35 33.48
N LEU A 865 7.05 5.26 33.24
CA LEU A 865 5.66 5.07 33.71
C LEU A 865 5.03 3.82 33.08
N GLN A 866 5.31 3.57 31.81
CA GLN A 866 4.83 2.40 31.10
C GLN A 866 5.39 1.09 31.71
N GLU A 867 6.70 1.05 31.96
CA GLU A 867 7.41 -0.09 32.57
C GLU A 867 7.07 -0.31 34.06
N ASP A 868 6.96 0.75 34.86
CA ASP A 868 6.69 0.65 36.31
C ASP A 868 5.25 0.23 36.63
N TYR A 869 4.30 0.53 35.73
CA TYR A 869 2.86 0.38 35.97
C TYR A 869 2.12 -0.50 34.93
N ASP A 870 2.81 -0.97 33.89
CA ASP A 870 2.29 -1.88 32.85
C ASP A 870 1.17 -1.23 32.00
N LEU A 871 1.34 0.06 31.67
CA LEU A 871 0.36 0.82 30.90
C LEU A 871 0.42 0.45 29.41
N ASP A 872 -0.73 0.28 28.78
CA ASP A 872 -0.79 -0.09 27.36
C ASP A 872 -0.54 1.12 26.42
N GLY A 873 -0.81 2.34 26.88
CA GLY A 873 -0.58 3.56 26.08
C GLY A 873 -0.94 4.88 26.79
N PHE A 874 -1.01 5.96 26.01
CA PHE A 874 -1.18 7.33 26.55
C PHE A 874 -2.16 8.18 25.72
N LYS A 875 -2.86 9.11 26.39
CA LYS A 875 -3.66 10.18 25.80
C LYS A 875 -2.86 11.48 25.89
N PHE A 876 -2.36 11.96 24.74
CA PHE A 876 -1.54 13.16 24.61
C PHE A 876 -2.43 14.37 24.28
N ASP A 877 -2.79 15.14 25.30
CA ASP A 877 -3.50 16.41 25.12
C ASP A 877 -2.53 17.59 25.01
N ALA A 878 -3.06 18.73 24.57
CA ALA A 878 -2.31 19.91 24.13
C ALA A 878 -1.28 19.58 23.00
N GLY A 879 -0.26 20.41 22.84
CA GLY A 879 0.74 20.30 21.78
C GLY A 879 0.63 21.37 20.68
N GLU A 880 -0.27 22.34 20.85
CA GLU A 880 -0.49 23.46 19.94
C GLU A 880 0.53 24.59 20.16
N VAL A 881 0.95 25.20 19.05
CA VAL A 881 1.89 26.33 19.01
C VAL A 881 1.33 27.57 19.75
N SER A 882 0.01 27.73 19.82
CA SER A 882 -0.62 28.81 20.59
C SER A 882 -0.18 28.90 22.06
N TYR A 883 0.22 27.80 22.70
CA TYR A 883 0.73 27.86 24.07
C TYR A 883 2.07 28.61 24.19
N ILE A 884 2.84 28.68 23.11
CA ILE A 884 4.12 29.40 23.08
C ILE A 884 3.88 30.92 22.91
N TYR A 885 2.88 31.33 22.12
CA TYR A 885 2.68 32.73 21.72
C TYR A 885 1.46 33.45 22.31
N GLY A 886 0.41 32.72 22.70
CA GLY A 886 -0.87 33.29 23.14
C GLY A 886 -0.75 34.18 24.38
N VAL A 887 0.26 33.92 25.21
CA VAL A 887 0.64 34.75 26.37
C VAL A 887 1.88 35.61 26.09
N ASN A 888 2.65 35.31 25.03
CA ASN A 888 4.02 35.82 24.84
C ASN A 888 4.35 36.12 23.36
N GLN A 889 4.05 37.34 22.92
CA GLN A 889 4.34 37.82 21.56
C GLN A 889 5.82 38.18 21.32
N ASN A 890 6.67 38.14 22.35
CA ASN A 890 8.09 38.52 22.29
C ASN A 890 9.04 37.34 22.02
N PHE A 891 8.52 36.14 21.77
CA PHE A 891 9.28 34.96 21.40
C PHE A 891 8.86 34.50 20.01
N THR A 892 9.80 34.00 19.20
CA THR A 892 9.52 33.45 17.86
C THR A 892 10.28 32.15 17.68
N LEU A 893 9.73 31.25 16.86
CA LEU A 893 10.42 30.03 16.40
C LEU A 893 10.57 30.12 14.89
N LYS A 894 11.68 29.62 14.35
CA LYS A 894 11.90 29.67 12.89
C LYS A 894 10.79 28.98 12.10
N TYR A 895 10.36 27.83 12.60
CA TYR A 895 9.28 27.01 12.05
C TYR A 895 8.37 26.58 13.21
N PRO A 896 7.33 27.36 13.58
CA PRO A 896 6.59 27.11 14.82
C PRO A 896 5.95 25.72 14.90
N ASN A 897 5.31 25.27 13.82
CA ASN A 897 4.67 23.95 13.72
C ASN A 897 5.64 22.78 13.94
N LEU A 898 6.96 23.00 13.82
CA LEU A 898 7.95 21.98 14.13
C LEU A 898 7.90 21.54 15.60
N TRP A 899 7.44 22.39 16.52
CA TRP A 899 7.24 22.00 17.93
C TRP A 899 6.06 21.03 18.08
N THR A 900 4.91 21.30 17.45
CA THR A 900 3.78 20.35 17.36
C THR A 900 4.21 19.04 16.68
N ARG A 901 4.89 19.14 15.53
CA ARG A 901 5.41 17.97 14.80
C ARG A 901 6.29 17.11 15.71
N SER A 902 7.23 17.72 16.42
CA SER A 902 8.14 17.01 17.33
C SER A 902 7.42 16.41 18.54
N TYR A 903 6.33 17.03 19.00
CA TYR A 903 5.44 16.44 20.02
C TYR A 903 4.69 15.20 19.48
N VAL A 904 4.15 15.26 18.27
CA VAL A 904 3.46 14.13 17.62
C VAL A 904 4.44 12.99 17.28
N GLU A 905 5.64 13.31 16.78
CA GLU A 905 6.71 12.32 16.50
C GLU A 905 7.25 11.68 17.80
N MET A 906 7.27 12.42 18.91
CA MET A 906 7.54 11.87 20.25
C MET A 906 6.41 10.93 20.70
N ALA A 907 5.15 11.36 20.58
CA ALA A 907 3.98 10.59 20.97
C ALA A 907 3.83 9.28 20.16
N ALA A 908 4.16 9.32 18.86
CA ALA A 908 4.14 8.16 17.97
C ALA A 908 5.14 7.04 18.34
N GLN A 909 6.12 7.31 19.21
CA GLN A 909 7.00 6.26 19.76
C GLN A 909 6.26 5.28 20.70
N PHE A 910 5.08 5.67 21.20
CA PHE A 910 4.23 4.85 22.07
C PHE A 910 3.19 4.04 21.28
N GLY A 911 3.16 4.20 19.96
CA GLY A 911 2.39 3.36 19.04
C GLY A 911 0.89 3.65 18.98
N PRO A 912 0.17 2.94 18.09
CA PRO A 912 -1.17 3.34 17.67
C PRO A 912 -2.31 2.85 18.60
N LEU A 913 -1.98 2.47 19.83
CA LEU A 913 -2.97 2.48 20.93
C LEU A 913 -3.09 3.87 21.56
N GLY A 914 -2.01 4.66 21.55
CA GLY A 914 -2.04 6.05 21.97
C GLY A 914 -2.93 6.93 21.10
N GLU A 915 -3.30 8.10 21.63
CA GLU A 915 -4.04 9.14 20.92
C GLU A 915 -3.43 10.52 21.15
N VAL A 916 -3.46 11.37 20.13
CA VAL A 916 -2.98 12.77 20.19
C VAL A 916 -4.00 13.68 19.51
N ARG A 917 -4.24 14.88 20.05
CA ARG A 917 -5.27 15.81 19.54
C ARG A 917 -4.78 16.81 18.48
N VAL A 918 -3.46 16.92 18.28
CA VAL A 918 -2.81 17.90 17.39
C VAL A 918 -2.09 17.25 16.22
N GLY A 919 -1.82 17.99 15.14
CA GLY A 919 -1.11 17.48 13.96
C GLY A 919 -0.56 18.57 13.03
N ALA A 920 0.65 18.39 12.50
CA ALA A 920 1.24 19.32 11.53
C ALA A 920 2.37 18.65 10.70
N GLY A 921 2.08 18.28 9.46
CA GLY A 921 3.00 17.53 8.60
C GLY A 921 3.18 16.08 9.04
N THR A 922 2.17 15.51 9.71
CA THR A 922 2.22 14.22 10.42
C THR A 922 1.10 13.19 10.08
N PRO A 923 0.49 13.17 8.87
CA PRO A 923 -0.62 12.25 8.56
C PRO A 923 -0.24 10.76 8.53
N ASP A 924 1.06 10.43 8.48
CA ASP A 924 1.62 9.07 8.51
C ASP A 924 2.24 8.69 9.87
N ALA A 925 2.02 9.49 10.92
CA ALA A 925 2.51 9.21 12.27
C ALA A 925 1.84 7.97 12.88
N ASN A 926 2.62 7.17 13.62
CA ASN A 926 2.20 5.88 14.20
C ASN A 926 1.35 6.02 15.48
N ILE A 927 0.33 6.87 15.44
CA ILE A 927 -0.57 7.23 16.55
C ILE A 927 -1.99 7.48 16.01
N ARG A 928 -3.01 7.44 16.86
CA ARG A 928 -4.40 7.80 16.48
C ARG A 928 -4.62 9.30 16.66
N GLN A 929 -5.18 9.96 15.65
CA GLN A 929 -5.50 11.39 15.67
C GLN A 929 -6.89 11.62 16.27
N ARG A 930 -6.98 12.20 17.47
CA ARG A 930 -8.23 12.68 18.06
C ARG A 930 -8.57 14.06 17.48
N LEU A 931 -9.87 14.35 17.38
CA LEU A 931 -10.36 15.73 17.27
C LEU A 931 -10.05 16.54 18.55
N GLN A 932 -10.19 17.86 18.48
CA GLN A 932 -10.24 18.70 19.68
C GLN A 932 -11.55 18.45 20.45
N ASP A 933 -11.56 18.74 21.76
CA ASP A 933 -12.70 18.59 22.67
C ASP A 933 -13.98 19.29 22.15
N LEU A 934 -15.00 18.52 21.79
CA LEU A 934 -16.29 19.02 21.32
C LEU A 934 -17.23 19.32 22.52
N ASN A 935 -18.05 20.38 22.38
CA ASN A 935 -19.00 20.81 23.39
C ASN A 935 -20.28 19.96 23.37
N SER A 936 -20.91 19.82 24.53
CA SER A 936 -22.17 19.07 24.70
C SER A 936 -23.41 19.80 24.17
N VAL A 937 -23.36 20.27 22.92
CA VAL A 937 -24.42 21.01 22.22
C VAL A 937 -24.73 20.37 20.85
N TRP A 938 -25.74 20.89 20.14
CA TRP A 938 -26.12 20.39 18.80
C TRP A 938 -25.44 21.12 17.61
N PRO A 939 -25.37 22.47 17.55
CA PRO A 939 -24.96 23.17 16.33
C PRO A 939 -23.46 23.05 16.01
N ILE A 940 -23.11 23.24 14.73
CA ILE A 940 -21.72 23.38 14.27
C ILE A 940 -21.08 24.61 14.92
N GLU A 941 -21.82 25.73 14.95
CA GLU A 941 -21.35 27.02 15.45
C GLU A 941 -21.01 27.03 16.95
N GLY A 942 -21.38 25.96 17.68
CA GLY A 942 -21.06 25.75 19.09
C GLY A 942 -20.03 24.64 19.34
N HIS A 943 -19.40 24.07 18.30
CA HIS A 943 -18.58 22.85 18.36
C HIS A 943 -19.34 21.64 18.91
N GLY A 944 -20.58 21.44 18.45
CA GLY A 944 -21.49 20.38 18.91
C GLY A 944 -21.56 19.14 18.01
N LEU A 945 -22.60 18.33 18.18
CA LEU A 945 -22.83 17.10 17.41
C LEU A 945 -22.76 17.29 15.89
N GLY A 946 -23.22 18.44 15.38
CA GLY A 946 -23.16 18.77 13.95
C GLY A 946 -21.74 18.85 13.38
N ALA A 947 -20.72 19.09 14.21
CA ALA A 947 -19.32 19.24 13.81
C ALA A 947 -18.58 17.93 13.55
N VAL A 948 -19.04 16.83 14.15
CA VAL A 948 -18.27 15.56 14.18
C VAL A 948 -18.01 15.02 12.77
N ILE A 949 -19.00 15.10 11.87
CA ILE A 949 -18.82 14.66 10.47
C ILE A 949 -17.90 15.62 9.70
N PRO A 950 -18.15 16.95 9.66
CA PRO A 950 -17.24 17.91 9.04
C PRO A 950 -15.77 17.71 9.41
N ALA A 951 -15.45 17.64 10.71
CA ALA A 951 -14.07 17.56 11.18
C ALA A 951 -13.43 16.19 10.88
N MET A 952 -14.18 15.07 10.97
CA MET A 952 -13.68 13.74 10.57
C MET A 952 -13.45 13.63 9.05
N LEU A 953 -14.27 14.31 8.24
CA LEU A 953 -14.05 14.45 6.80
C LEU A 953 -12.85 15.37 6.50
N GLY A 954 -12.64 16.41 7.30
CA GLY A 954 -11.44 17.26 7.29
C GLY A 954 -10.16 16.45 7.52
N LEU A 955 -10.07 15.72 8.65
CA LEU A 955 -8.95 14.80 8.96
C LEU A 955 -8.66 13.84 7.78
N THR A 956 -9.71 13.27 7.20
CA THR A 956 -9.63 12.38 6.03
C THR A 956 -9.00 13.08 4.82
N VAL A 957 -9.40 14.32 4.53
CA VAL A 957 -8.87 15.10 3.39
C VAL A 957 -7.41 15.50 3.61
N ALA A 958 -7.03 15.86 4.85
CA ALA A 958 -5.65 16.08 5.27
C ALA A 958 -4.79 14.81 5.17
N GLY A 959 -5.39 13.62 5.24
CA GLY A 959 -4.74 12.33 5.03
C GLY A 959 -4.62 11.45 6.29
N TYR A 960 -5.14 11.90 7.44
CA TYR A 960 -5.14 11.13 8.68
C TYR A 960 -6.10 9.95 8.57
N GLY A 961 -5.56 8.72 8.55
CA GLY A 961 -6.36 7.50 8.39
C GLY A 961 -6.94 6.94 9.69
N ALA A 962 -6.20 7.02 10.80
CA ALA A 962 -6.58 6.45 12.10
C ALA A 962 -7.08 7.55 13.04
N THR A 963 -8.40 7.76 13.06
CA THR A 963 -9.03 8.97 13.63
C THR A 963 -10.03 8.65 14.75
N ILE A 964 -10.15 9.54 15.73
CA ILE A 964 -11.04 9.42 16.90
C ILE A 964 -11.99 10.63 16.96
N PRO A 965 -13.33 10.42 16.93
CA PRO A 965 -14.33 11.48 16.75
C PRO A 965 -14.73 12.22 18.05
N ASP A 966 -13.81 12.29 19.01
CA ASP A 966 -14.01 12.75 20.40
C ASP A 966 -15.14 12.04 21.19
N MET A 967 -15.30 12.42 22.46
CA MET A 967 -16.21 11.84 23.44
C MET A 967 -17.69 11.91 23.04
N ILE A 968 -18.37 10.77 23.13
CA ILE A 968 -19.82 10.61 22.94
C ILE A 968 -20.60 11.49 23.93
N GLY A 969 -21.25 12.51 23.40
CA GLY A 969 -22.02 13.51 24.15
C GLY A 969 -21.24 14.79 24.48
N GLY A 970 -19.99 14.92 24.03
CA GLY A 970 -19.12 16.08 24.26
C GLY A 970 -18.52 16.14 25.67
N ASN A 971 -17.77 17.22 25.91
CA ASN A 971 -16.93 17.45 27.09
C ASN A 971 -17.64 17.62 28.44
N ALA A 972 -18.96 17.89 28.43
CA ALA A 972 -19.80 18.15 29.60
C ALA A 972 -19.23 19.22 30.56
N TYR A 973 -18.66 20.32 30.04
CA TYR A 973 -18.12 21.41 30.87
C TYR A 973 -19.18 22.33 31.48
N SER A 974 -20.24 22.68 30.74
CA SER A 974 -21.13 23.80 31.09
C SER A 974 -22.59 23.41 31.34
N GLU A 975 -23.05 22.27 30.82
CA GLU A 975 -24.47 21.91 30.80
C GLU A 975 -24.69 20.42 31.13
N GLN A 976 -25.86 20.09 31.66
CA GLN A 976 -26.30 18.70 31.80
C GLN A 976 -26.72 18.17 30.42
N VAL A 977 -25.90 17.29 29.85
CA VAL A 977 -26.13 16.67 28.54
C VAL A 977 -27.51 16.00 28.49
N GLY A 978 -28.29 16.27 27.45
CA GLY A 978 -29.61 15.68 27.27
C GLY A 978 -29.56 14.25 26.70
N LYS A 979 -30.46 13.37 27.16
CA LYS A 979 -30.60 11.98 26.67
C LYS A 979 -30.64 11.87 25.14
N GLU A 980 -31.38 12.76 24.48
CA GLU A 980 -31.49 12.76 23.01
C GLU A 980 -30.14 13.02 22.33
N LEU A 981 -29.42 14.06 22.78
CA LEU A 981 -28.10 14.43 22.26
C LEU A 981 -27.10 13.28 22.43
N TYR A 982 -27.05 12.67 23.63
CA TYR A 982 -26.19 11.52 23.91
C TYR A 982 -26.47 10.34 22.98
N ILE A 983 -27.75 9.96 22.80
CA ILE A 983 -28.14 8.85 21.92
C ILE A 983 -27.80 9.15 20.45
N ARG A 984 -28.01 10.39 19.97
CA ARG A 984 -27.64 10.75 18.59
C ARG A 984 -26.12 10.78 18.37
N TRP A 985 -25.35 11.24 19.34
CA TRP A 985 -23.88 11.23 19.29
C TRP A 985 -23.32 9.81 19.26
N MET A 986 -23.87 8.93 20.10
CA MET A 986 -23.57 7.50 20.15
C MET A 986 -23.94 6.79 18.83
N GLN A 987 -25.09 7.13 18.23
CA GLN A 987 -25.50 6.61 16.92
C GLN A 987 -24.51 7.05 15.82
N LEU A 988 -24.17 8.33 15.76
CA LEU A 988 -23.17 8.86 14.82
C LEU A 988 -21.81 8.15 14.97
N ASN A 989 -21.34 7.98 16.21
CA ASN A 989 -20.09 7.29 16.53
C ASN A 989 -20.07 5.79 16.13
N THR A 990 -21.23 5.14 15.99
CA THR A 990 -21.32 3.67 15.78
C THR A 990 -20.57 3.19 14.53
N PHE A 991 -20.44 4.03 13.50
CA PHE A 991 -19.74 3.72 12.25
C PHE A 991 -18.47 4.57 12.01
N LEU A 992 -18.04 5.35 13.00
CA LEU A 992 -16.71 5.99 12.99
C LEU A 992 -15.67 5.02 13.60
N PRO A 993 -14.36 5.24 13.40
CA PRO A 993 -13.36 4.20 13.68
C PRO A 993 -13.20 3.84 15.16
N VAL A 994 -13.66 4.70 16.08
CA VAL A 994 -13.59 4.50 17.53
C VAL A 994 -14.85 5.06 18.17
N MET A 995 -15.50 4.29 19.03
CA MET A 995 -16.49 4.80 19.98
C MET A 995 -15.78 5.21 21.29
N GLN A 996 -15.66 6.51 21.56
CA GLN A 996 -15.04 7.03 22.79
C GLN A 996 -16.12 7.52 23.77
N PHE A 997 -16.28 6.86 24.91
CA PHE A 997 -17.21 7.25 25.97
C PHE A 997 -16.54 8.11 27.05
N SER A 998 -17.35 8.86 27.80
CA SER A 998 -16.94 9.58 29.02
C SER A 998 -18.17 9.83 29.91
N ILE A 999 -19.29 10.21 29.27
CA ILE A 999 -20.63 10.21 29.87
C ILE A 999 -21.18 8.77 29.91
N LEU A 1000 -21.71 8.36 31.07
CA LEU A 1000 -22.22 7.01 31.32
C LEU A 1000 -23.64 6.82 30.79
N PRO A 1001 -23.95 5.78 30.00
CA PRO A 1001 -25.29 5.62 29.41
C PRO A 1001 -26.36 5.31 30.46
N TRP A 1002 -25.98 4.68 31.57
CA TRP A 1002 -26.88 4.35 32.68
C TRP A 1002 -27.12 5.51 33.68
N SER A 1003 -26.56 6.71 33.45
CA SER A 1003 -26.96 7.90 34.23
C SER A 1003 -28.25 8.54 33.70
N PHE A 1004 -28.72 8.11 32.53
CA PHE A 1004 -29.99 8.52 31.93
C PHE A 1004 -31.13 7.56 32.34
N ASP A 1005 -31.19 6.38 31.71
CA ASP A 1005 -32.16 5.33 31.97
C ASP A 1005 -31.75 4.00 31.30
N ASP A 1006 -32.46 2.91 31.62
CA ASP A 1006 -32.20 1.57 31.06
C ASP A 1006 -32.49 1.47 29.55
N GLU A 1007 -33.31 2.37 28.98
CA GLU A 1007 -33.48 2.44 27.52
C GLU A 1007 -32.21 2.96 26.85
N THR A 1008 -31.62 4.04 27.39
CA THR A 1008 -30.35 4.59 26.92
C THR A 1008 -29.25 3.55 26.97
N LEU A 1009 -29.12 2.84 28.11
CA LEU A 1009 -28.20 1.71 28.26
C LEU A 1009 -28.40 0.62 27.20
N ARG A 1010 -29.64 0.19 26.95
CA ARG A 1010 -29.98 -0.82 25.95
C ARG A 1010 -29.67 -0.36 24.51
N LEU A 1011 -29.87 0.93 24.22
CA LEU A 1011 -29.49 1.51 22.93
C LEU A 1011 -27.98 1.58 22.77
N THR A 1012 -27.22 1.88 23.83
CA THR A 1012 -25.76 1.80 23.83
C THR A 1012 -25.26 0.38 23.61
N GLN A 1013 -25.85 -0.63 24.26
CA GLN A 1013 -25.53 -2.03 24.00
C GLN A 1013 -25.79 -2.43 22.53
N LYS A 1014 -26.89 -1.97 21.92
CA LYS A 1014 -27.16 -2.17 20.47
C LYS A 1014 -26.09 -1.51 19.60
N SER A 1015 -25.71 -0.27 19.88
CA SER A 1015 -24.68 0.45 19.10
C SER A 1015 -23.29 -0.19 19.25
N ILE A 1016 -22.88 -0.61 20.44
CA ILE A 1016 -21.57 -1.28 20.64
C ILE A 1016 -21.52 -2.61 19.88
N ALA A 1017 -22.59 -3.42 19.93
CA ALA A 1017 -22.67 -4.66 19.15
C ALA A 1017 -22.63 -4.41 17.63
N LEU A 1018 -23.30 -3.36 17.15
CA LEU A 1018 -23.29 -2.97 15.72
C LEU A 1018 -21.92 -2.44 15.28
N HIS A 1019 -21.22 -1.70 16.14
CA HIS A 1019 -19.85 -1.26 15.92
C HIS A 1019 -18.89 -2.46 15.81
N GLU A 1020 -18.98 -3.44 16.72
CA GLU A 1020 -18.21 -4.68 16.63
C GLU A 1020 -18.56 -5.54 15.40
N GLU A 1021 -19.81 -5.56 14.94
CA GLU A 1021 -20.23 -6.29 13.73
C GLU A 1021 -19.52 -5.75 12.46
N TYR A 1022 -19.32 -4.44 12.37
CA TYR A 1022 -18.75 -3.77 11.20
C TYR A 1022 -17.27 -3.38 11.31
N SER A 1023 -16.68 -3.39 12.51
CA SER A 1023 -15.25 -3.11 12.70
C SER A 1023 -14.30 -4.02 11.91
N PRO A 1024 -14.59 -5.32 11.58
CA PRO A 1024 -13.70 -6.12 10.75
C PRO A 1024 -13.50 -5.57 9.33
N TYR A 1025 -14.47 -4.81 8.82
CA TYR A 1025 -14.35 -4.09 7.53
C TYR A 1025 -13.57 -2.78 7.68
N MET A 1026 -13.70 -2.07 8.81
CA MET A 1026 -12.82 -0.93 9.12
C MET A 1026 -11.35 -1.38 9.21
N MET A 1027 -11.09 -2.52 9.85
CA MET A 1027 -9.76 -3.15 9.90
C MET A 1027 -9.25 -3.54 8.50
N ASP A 1028 -10.08 -4.06 7.60
CA ASP A 1028 -9.68 -4.31 6.22
C ASP A 1028 -9.30 -3.03 5.46
N LEU A 1029 -9.92 -1.89 5.77
CA LEU A 1029 -9.56 -0.58 5.21
C LEU A 1029 -8.25 -0.03 5.80
N PHE A 1030 -7.96 -0.28 7.08
CA PHE A 1030 -6.65 0.01 7.68
C PHE A 1030 -5.53 -0.83 7.04
N TYR A 1031 -5.78 -2.13 6.83
CA TYR A 1031 -4.83 -3.06 6.20
C TYR A 1031 -4.84 -3.03 4.65
N ASP A 1032 -5.63 -2.15 4.01
CA ASP A 1032 -5.60 -1.97 2.57
C ASP A 1032 -4.42 -1.09 2.15
N THR A 1033 -3.57 -1.62 1.25
CA THR A 1033 -2.45 -0.88 0.64
C THR A 1033 -2.91 0.14 -0.40
N GLY A 1034 -4.19 0.15 -0.77
CA GLY A 1034 -4.83 1.23 -1.52
C GLY A 1034 -5.14 2.45 -0.66
N LEU A 1035 -5.37 3.59 -1.31
CA LEU A 1035 -5.61 4.88 -0.66
C LEU A 1035 -7.05 5.06 -0.12
N LEU A 1036 -7.92 4.06 -0.17
CA LEU A 1036 -9.31 4.21 0.27
C LEU A 1036 -9.36 4.48 1.79
N PRO A 1037 -9.86 5.64 2.25
CA PRO A 1037 -9.90 5.96 3.68
C PRO A 1037 -10.96 5.14 4.44
N VAL A 1038 -10.85 5.09 5.77
CA VAL A 1038 -11.81 4.38 6.63
C VAL A 1038 -13.15 5.12 6.68
N VAL A 1039 -13.14 6.41 7.03
CA VAL A 1039 -14.26 7.35 6.87
C VAL A 1039 -14.05 8.09 5.55
N SER A 1040 -15.07 8.31 4.73
CA SER A 1040 -14.94 9.00 3.44
C SER A 1040 -16.10 9.95 3.14
N PRO A 1041 -15.84 11.10 2.47
CA PRO A 1041 -16.90 11.98 1.98
C PRO A 1041 -17.62 11.37 0.78
N LEU A 1042 -18.87 11.74 0.54
CA LEU A 1042 -19.69 11.16 -0.53
C LEU A 1042 -19.10 11.37 -1.94
N TRP A 1043 -18.35 12.46 -2.14
CA TRP A 1043 -17.60 12.69 -3.39
C TRP A 1043 -16.51 11.64 -3.69
N MET A 1044 -16.14 10.80 -2.70
CA MET A 1044 -15.31 9.62 -2.94
C MET A 1044 -16.00 8.59 -3.85
N ILE A 1045 -17.34 8.65 -4.00
CA ILE A 1045 -18.09 7.89 -5.01
C ILE A 1045 -18.43 8.77 -6.22
N GLU A 1046 -19.00 9.96 -6.01
CA GLU A 1046 -19.39 10.89 -7.08
C GLU A 1046 -18.65 12.24 -6.97
N PRO A 1047 -17.46 12.38 -7.57
CA PRO A 1047 -16.61 13.56 -7.35
C PRO A 1047 -17.08 14.84 -8.05
N ASN A 1048 -18.24 14.81 -8.71
CA ASN A 1048 -18.72 15.85 -9.61
C ASN A 1048 -20.18 16.30 -9.33
N THR A 1049 -20.91 15.69 -8.39
CA THR A 1049 -22.30 16.06 -8.06
C THR A 1049 -22.35 17.04 -6.89
N GLU A 1050 -23.20 18.06 -6.98
CA GLU A 1050 -23.25 19.15 -6.00
C GLU A 1050 -23.60 18.63 -4.59
N GLU A 1051 -24.53 17.68 -4.49
CA GLU A 1051 -24.92 17.08 -3.21
C GLU A 1051 -23.76 16.29 -2.58
N ALA A 1052 -23.04 15.47 -3.35
CA ALA A 1052 -21.91 14.69 -2.84
C ALA A 1052 -20.68 15.56 -2.48
N LEU A 1053 -20.55 16.72 -3.11
CA LEU A 1053 -19.51 17.72 -2.85
C LEU A 1053 -19.82 18.64 -1.66
N THR A 1054 -21.11 18.85 -1.33
CA THR A 1054 -21.56 19.74 -0.25
C THR A 1054 -22.09 19.02 0.99
N CYS A 1055 -22.35 17.70 0.91
CA CYS A 1055 -22.84 16.92 2.04
C CYS A 1055 -21.83 16.90 3.19
N ASN A 1056 -22.34 17.22 4.39
CA ASN A 1056 -21.58 17.29 5.63
C ASN A 1056 -22.32 16.69 6.84
N ASP A 1057 -23.47 16.04 6.62
CA ASP A 1057 -24.23 15.33 7.66
C ASP A 1057 -24.52 13.85 7.29
N GLU A 1058 -23.79 13.34 6.30
CA GLU A 1058 -23.70 11.92 5.93
C GLU A 1058 -22.23 11.57 5.64
N PHE A 1059 -21.84 10.31 5.83
CA PHE A 1059 -20.49 9.84 5.51
C PHE A 1059 -20.50 8.40 5.00
N LEU A 1060 -19.40 8.01 4.36
CA LEU A 1060 -19.14 6.64 3.92
C LEU A 1060 -18.15 5.93 4.86
N VAL A 1061 -18.31 4.62 5.02
CA VAL A 1061 -17.21 3.75 5.49
C VAL A 1061 -16.60 3.05 4.28
N GLY A 1062 -15.39 3.46 3.90
CA GLY A 1062 -14.76 3.12 2.61
C GLY A 1062 -15.67 3.43 1.43
N ASP A 1063 -16.04 2.39 0.66
CA ASP A 1063 -16.94 2.50 -0.51
C ASP A 1063 -18.25 1.68 -0.40
N GLN A 1064 -18.55 1.15 0.80
CA GLN A 1064 -19.57 0.10 1.01
C GLN A 1064 -20.64 0.37 2.06
N ILE A 1065 -20.47 1.34 2.98
CA ILE A 1065 -21.51 1.70 3.96
C ILE A 1065 -21.77 3.20 3.83
N LEU A 1066 -23.03 3.61 3.75
CA LEU A 1066 -23.49 5.00 3.86
C LEU A 1066 -24.17 5.16 5.22
N VAL A 1067 -23.86 6.24 5.94
CA VAL A 1067 -24.35 6.51 7.29
C VAL A 1067 -24.89 7.94 7.33
N ALA A 1068 -26.14 8.10 7.72
CA ALA A 1068 -26.85 9.39 7.74
C ALA A 1068 -27.49 9.60 9.12
N PRO A 1069 -26.70 9.97 10.15
CA PRO A 1069 -27.20 10.17 11.51
C PRO A 1069 -28.04 11.45 11.65
N VAL A 1070 -28.87 11.52 12.68
CA VAL A 1070 -29.63 12.73 13.01
C VAL A 1070 -28.77 13.66 13.85
N VAL A 1071 -28.40 14.82 13.31
CA VAL A 1071 -27.51 15.81 13.96
C VAL A 1071 -28.23 17.07 14.46
N LYS A 1072 -29.57 17.09 14.50
CA LYS A 1072 -30.38 18.23 14.97
C LYS A 1072 -31.47 17.77 15.93
N GLN A 1073 -31.73 18.57 16.96
CA GLN A 1073 -32.65 18.23 18.05
C GLN A 1073 -34.11 18.07 17.59
N GLY A 1074 -34.83 17.11 18.17
CA GLY A 1074 -36.25 16.84 17.92
C GLY A 1074 -36.52 16.10 16.60
N GLN A 1075 -35.53 15.93 15.73
CA GLN A 1075 -35.72 15.27 14.44
C GLN A 1075 -35.94 13.75 14.60
N ASN A 1076 -37.03 13.29 13.99
CA ASN A 1076 -37.40 11.87 13.86
C ASN A 1076 -37.52 11.43 12.39
N THR A 1077 -37.27 12.36 11.45
CA THR A 1077 -37.03 12.12 10.02
C THR A 1077 -35.82 12.97 9.58
N ARG A 1078 -35.15 12.57 8.51
CA ARG A 1078 -34.19 13.43 7.77
C ARG A 1078 -34.23 13.12 6.27
N ASP A 1079 -33.71 14.04 5.47
CA ASP A 1079 -33.41 13.75 4.07
C ASP A 1079 -32.15 12.90 3.97
N ILE A 1080 -32.04 12.02 2.98
CA ILE A 1080 -30.86 11.16 2.76
C ILE A 1080 -30.46 11.18 1.29
N TYR A 1081 -29.20 11.49 0.96
CA TYR A 1081 -28.68 11.39 -0.40
C TYR A 1081 -27.98 10.04 -0.62
N PHE A 1082 -28.58 9.21 -1.46
CA PHE A 1082 -27.95 7.98 -1.93
C PHE A 1082 -27.08 8.30 -3.15
N PRO A 1083 -25.74 8.23 -3.07
CA PRO A 1083 -24.88 8.40 -4.24
C PRO A 1083 -24.92 7.18 -5.17
N ALA A 1084 -24.33 7.30 -6.36
CA ALA A 1084 -24.39 6.32 -7.45
C ALA A 1084 -24.13 4.86 -7.01
N GLY A 1085 -25.06 3.98 -7.41
CA GLY A 1085 -25.10 2.58 -7.01
C GLY A 1085 -26.38 2.28 -6.23
N VAL A 1086 -26.41 1.13 -5.56
CA VAL A 1086 -27.63 0.64 -4.90
C VAL A 1086 -27.34 0.31 -3.45
N TRP A 1087 -28.23 0.72 -2.56
CA TRP A 1087 -28.02 0.74 -1.11
C TRP A 1087 -29.15 0.03 -0.39
N LYS A 1088 -28.82 -0.87 0.53
CA LYS A 1088 -29.79 -1.63 1.32
C LYS A 1088 -29.84 -1.08 2.74
N ASP A 1089 -31.02 -0.62 3.18
CA ASP A 1089 -31.31 -0.41 4.60
C ASP A 1089 -31.20 -1.76 5.31
N MET A 1090 -30.27 -1.88 6.24
CA MET A 1090 -29.98 -3.16 6.90
C MET A 1090 -31.00 -3.52 7.98
N GLU A 1091 -31.79 -2.57 8.47
CA GLU A 1091 -32.84 -2.79 9.47
C GLU A 1091 -34.20 -3.10 8.84
N THR A 1092 -34.54 -2.49 7.69
CA THR A 1092 -35.82 -2.77 6.98
C THR A 1092 -35.68 -3.71 5.80
N GLY A 1093 -34.47 -3.91 5.27
CA GLY A 1093 -34.21 -4.64 4.03
C GLY A 1093 -34.50 -3.85 2.75
N THR A 1094 -35.04 -2.63 2.84
CA THR A 1094 -35.44 -1.80 1.70
C THR A 1094 -34.24 -1.40 0.84
N VAL A 1095 -34.44 -1.32 -0.49
CA VAL A 1095 -33.37 -1.09 -1.46
C VAL A 1095 -33.56 0.25 -2.18
N TYR A 1096 -32.49 1.05 -2.22
CA TYR A 1096 -32.44 2.40 -2.76
C TYR A 1096 -31.36 2.52 -3.84
N GLU A 1097 -31.77 2.55 -5.10
CA GLU A 1097 -30.90 2.90 -6.23
C GLU A 1097 -30.71 4.42 -6.33
N GLY A 1098 -29.46 4.88 -6.36
CA GLY A 1098 -29.05 6.28 -6.54
C GLY A 1098 -28.20 6.47 -7.82
N PRO A 1099 -27.89 7.73 -8.21
CA PRO A 1099 -27.97 8.94 -7.39
C PRO A 1099 -29.39 9.48 -7.17
N LYS A 1100 -29.79 9.71 -5.92
CA LYS A 1100 -31.02 10.44 -5.56
C LYS A 1100 -31.10 10.85 -4.09
N THR A 1101 -31.79 11.95 -3.79
CA THR A 1101 -32.27 12.26 -2.44
C THR A 1101 -33.60 11.55 -2.16
N VAL A 1102 -33.72 10.89 -1.01
CA VAL A 1102 -34.99 10.47 -0.40
C VAL A 1102 -35.35 11.50 0.67
N LYS A 1103 -36.57 12.04 0.59
CA LYS A 1103 -37.09 13.00 1.57
C LYS A 1103 -37.77 12.30 2.75
N ASP A 1104 -37.74 12.94 3.91
CA ASP A 1104 -38.47 12.51 5.12
C ASP A 1104 -38.22 11.04 5.55
N PHE A 1105 -36.99 10.53 5.38
CA PHE A 1105 -36.63 9.17 5.76
C PHE A 1105 -36.81 8.95 7.28
N PRO A 1106 -37.57 7.93 7.74
CA PRO A 1106 -37.79 7.68 9.16
C PRO A 1106 -36.50 7.38 9.93
N ALA A 1107 -36.17 8.26 10.87
CA ALA A 1107 -35.02 8.18 11.75
C ALA A 1107 -35.43 8.45 13.21
N PRO A 1108 -36.35 7.68 13.81
CA PRO A 1108 -36.74 7.84 15.22
C PRO A 1108 -35.56 7.64 16.18
N LEU A 1109 -35.70 8.02 17.45
CA LEU A 1109 -34.61 7.92 18.45
C LEU A 1109 -34.00 6.52 18.59
N THR A 1110 -34.75 5.46 18.28
CA THR A 1110 -34.29 4.06 18.31
C THR A 1110 -33.56 3.58 17.04
N LYS A 1111 -33.52 4.40 15.97
CA LYS A 1111 -32.93 4.08 14.67
C LYS A 1111 -31.87 5.10 14.25
N LEU A 1112 -30.69 4.56 13.93
CA LEU A 1112 -29.72 5.19 13.03
C LEU A 1112 -30.07 4.80 11.58
N PRO A 1113 -30.06 5.73 10.61
CA PRO A 1113 -30.01 5.37 9.20
C PRO A 1113 -28.59 4.95 8.79
N TRP A 1114 -28.40 3.66 8.48
CA TRP A 1114 -27.21 3.15 7.79
C TRP A 1114 -27.61 2.17 6.68
N PHE A 1115 -26.80 2.13 5.62
CA PHE A 1115 -27.12 1.38 4.40
C PHE A 1115 -25.87 0.71 3.86
N VAL A 1116 -25.95 -0.59 3.56
CA VAL A 1116 -24.86 -1.32 2.90
C VAL A 1116 -25.06 -1.27 1.39
N ARG A 1117 -24.03 -0.85 0.66
CA ARG A 1117 -24.00 -0.82 -0.79
C ARG A 1117 -24.09 -2.24 -1.33
N GLN A 1118 -25.18 -2.55 -2.01
CA GLN A 1118 -25.27 -3.75 -2.81
C GLN A 1118 -24.28 -3.60 -3.97
N ARG A 1119 -23.18 -4.36 -3.93
CA ARG A 1119 -22.34 -4.58 -5.10
C ARG A 1119 -23.18 -5.37 -6.11
N PHE A 1120 -23.80 -4.64 -7.03
CA PHE A 1120 -24.73 -5.23 -7.98
C PHE A 1120 -24.03 -6.26 -8.86
N GLN A 1121 -24.51 -7.49 -8.73
CA GLN A 1121 -24.55 -8.47 -9.81
C GLN A 1121 -25.24 -7.82 -11.01
N THR A 1122 -24.47 -7.11 -11.84
CA THR A 1122 -25.00 -6.53 -13.07
C THR A 1122 -25.36 -7.69 -13.99
N ILE A 1123 -26.65 -7.85 -14.31
CA ILE A 1123 -27.09 -8.84 -15.29
C ILE A 1123 -27.07 -8.16 -16.68
N LEU A 1124 -25.84 -7.82 -17.11
CA LEU A 1124 -25.44 -7.36 -18.45
C LEU A 1124 -24.04 -7.92 -18.75
#